data_AF-A0A9X1GHT5-F1
#
_entry.id   AF-A0A9X1GHT5-F1
#
_cell.length_a   1.000
_cell.length_b   1.000
_cell.length_c   1.000
_cell.angle_alpha   90.00
_cell.angle_beta   90.00
_cell.angle_gamma   90.00
#
_symmetry.space_group_name_H-M   'P 1'
#
loop_
_entity.id
_entity.type
_entity.pdbx_description
1 polymer ?
#
loop_
_entity_poly.entity_id
_entity_poly.type
_entity_poly.pdbx_seq_one_letter_code
_entity_poly.pdbx_strand_id
1 'polypeptide(L)'
;MPVEINLPPRFQLRIKENQNLDLPAIQIVATNSNIPHISRITCTVRGSPPELAAEIQNTYKHFDSATPQKISNLCQLGQCSYQLEKPLNQTVNCTLQVIVEYFDSDATGNPILSIRKNIGASCDLWFSPDFETTVTDKPMNPFELDTYLNKLSQQLSEKLNEKSQKRFPGWFALDFGTSNSTVTLFDPIEVPIAEILPREQELRLRQRLAEWLNSPAASALPDIGASEWEKFIANISKNLEIEPEQLSEIFESDNKELFLEAIRQIELCLGNSDRFRRAVSKKLYQIYHEVFRVPTLESQNLIPVILDIDRRDTEIPSEMEISQIEPLKLQMGREARDNRKKAIAQGTISSVKDIISRFHHSPKRYFGQNRTFPVILNGEEQNIQVNQLIQAAWAHLIDLTEDYRQRSKRRFSEGDLLTAVVTYPTVAPPVVRKEVKALVQELGIDDVQTAYDEAVSVAIFFLWREFGGNLNLGIESFKTRCRQDRNKWSQNVLVLDIGGGTTDLALIELTLEDKTPFFADNEDRGLGGRYYKLTPKLLGSSGHLQLGGELITLRIFRLLKVAIADFLLTGITTGDIESDKLEDLINSELNERFLEDGKFKSGSLLKCLDKENPEGDVAFKDALDTAEKVLPTRWQQAPQRLQTFYTLWDHAEAAKLKLGQKSPGDGSLLTFTLSEQQISELLTQSAVKCQIIIPDAISLTLDSQQFDRTAISAIKEAIGIAKGLMESRLNTQANQKVDWLILSGKTCNLDLVQQQIYLEFSKSPYFVWNPERITFVLEFTKLATSAGACYAEKLRRLRFDPEESKSLLRKGANQLEIDVKNLFYYLPCNFRRKTQSNELLPIFNAGQELYQLSAWESIAKVRTHWQGIQLTNIIYRQDYEDGDLRLWGSFDGKTLMEKLAMVEPEFLKKIKVQFEIDQTLQFNVLLCQGNPHYLIDVNGIDIKSAISDDSESSDPFTDSKLKWNIAIEHPYKDLNDGDIAINVLESATVDQPDAYHLVFAVDGNESKSLQTFHYLQDGVNELGSGVISNPLPPFPQSGQHTFYIYQTDSETNSKKWIRIGSLSKPDITTDYPCQYHVTLDNQGILRMHAGVVPYWTSHHQECLQQAGCVYSAELELQPNEVDKERDPFCGIH
;
A
#
# COMPACT_ATOMS: atom_id res chain seq x y z
N MET A 1 -26.93 27.28 3.34
CA MET A 1 -28.29 27.70 2.95
C MET A 1 -29.27 27.13 3.97
N PRO A 2 -30.36 27.81 4.36
CA PRO A 2 -31.25 27.34 5.44
C PRO A 2 -32.17 26.16 5.05
N VAL A 3 -32.23 25.78 3.77
CA VAL A 3 -32.95 24.60 3.26
C VAL A 3 -31.97 23.75 2.46
N GLU A 4 -32.00 22.44 2.66
CA GLU A 4 -31.26 21.43 1.90
C GLU A 4 -32.22 20.38 1.32
N ILE A 5 -31.96 19.92 0.08
CA ILE A 5 -32.70 18.83 -0.56
C ILE A 5 -31.81 17.59 -0.58
N ASN A 6 -32.14 16.61 0.27
CA ASN A 6 -31.50 15.30 0.28
C ASN A 6 -32.15 14.42 -0.80
N LEU A 7 -31.44 14.30 -1.92
CA LEU A 7 -31.80 13.47 -3.08
C LEU A 7 -30.50 12.85 -3.63
N PRO A 8 -30.41 11.52 -3.81
CA PRO A 8 -29.20 10.90 -4.35
C PRO A 8 -28.94 11.38 -5.80
N PRO A 9 -27.69 11.61 -6.21
CA PRO A 9 -27.39 12.12 -7.55
C PRO A 9 -27.69 11.11 -8.66
N ARG A 10 -27.70 9.80 -8.35
CA ARG A 10 -28.09 8.72 -9.27
C ARG A 10 -28.92 7.69 -8.53
N PHE A 11 -29.93 7.13 -9.18
CA PHE A 11 -30.82 6.12 -8.61
C PHE A 11 -31.17 5.06 -9.66
N GLN A 12 -30.90 3.80 -9.35
CA GLN A 12 -31.28 2.67 -10.22
C GLN A 12 -32.75 2.33 -9.97
N LEU A 13 -33.57 2.37 -11.02
CA LEU A 13 -34.97 1.96 -10.95
C LEU A 13 -35.05 0.44 -10.76
N ARG A 14 -35.80 -0.01 -9.76
CA ARG A 14 -36.04 -1.44 -9.48
C ARG A 14 -37.53 -1.70 -9.36
N ILE A 15 -37.95 -2.90 -9.77
CA ILE A 15 -39.33 -3.36 -9.59
C ILE A 15 -39.37 -4.16 -8.28
N LYS A 16 -40.20 -3.73 -7.32
CA LYS A 16 -40.44 -4.46 -6.07
C LYS A 16 -41.33 -5.68 -6.33
N GLU A 17 -41.35 -6.64 -5.40
CA GLU A 17 -42.11 -7.91 -5.50
C GLU A 17 -43.61 -7.73 -5.84
N ASN A 18 -44.19 -6.56 -5.56
CA ASN A 18 -45.57 -6.18 -5.84
C ASN A 18 -45.78 -5.40 -7.16
N GLN A 19 -44.80 -5.45 -8.08
CA GLN A 19 -44.79 -4.70 -9.36
C GLN A 19 -44.77 -3.17 -9.22
N ASN A 20 -44.47 -2.64 -8.04
CA ASN A 20 -44.27 -1.21 -7.86
C ASN A 20 -42.85 -0.81 -8.25
N LEU A 21 -42.75 0.31 -8.96
CA LEU A 21 -41.47 0.94 -9.29
C LEU A 21 -40.90 1.61 -8.03
N ASP A 22 -39.67 1.25 -7.67
CA ASP A 22 -38.93 1.94 -6.62
C ASP A 22 -38.38 3.27 -7.14
N LEU A 23 -38.63 4.35 -6.40
CA LEU A 23 -38.31 5.72 -6.79
C LEU A 23 -37.52 6.40 -5.66
N PRO A 24 -36.60 7.33 -5.96
CA PRO A 24 -35.79 7.97 -4.94
C PRO A 24 -36.65 8.84 -4.02
N ALA A 25 -36.48 8.67 -2.70
CA ALA A 25 -37.07 9.53 -1.68
C ALA A 25 -36.54 10.97 -1.78
N ILE A 26 -37.43 11.97 -1.73
CA ILE A 26 -37.05 13.38 -1.64
C ILE A 26 -37.24 13.82 -0.19
N GLN A 27 -36.16 14.26 0.44
CA GLN A 27 -36.17 14.79 1.79
C GLN A 27 -35.73 16.25 1.78
N ILE A 28 -36.45 17.09 2.53
CA ILE A 28 -36.13 18.50 2.68
C ILE A 28 -35.80 18.78 4.15
N VAL A 29 -34.62 19.34 4.41
CA VAL A 29 -34.10 19.57 5.76
C VAL A 29 -33.84 21.06 5.97
N ALA A 30 -34.13 21.54 7.18
CA ALA A 30 -33.67 22.86 7.63
C ALA A 30 -32.33 22.72 8.36
N THR A 31 -31.29 23.41 7.91
CA THR A 31 -29.89 23.15 8.31
C THR A 31 -29.27 24.22 9.21
N ASN A 32 -30.00 25.30 9.55
CA ASN A 32 -29.49 26.44 10.32
C ASN A 32 -30.50 26.94 11.38
N SER A 33 -30.11 27.90 12.22
CA SER A 33 -30.96 28.56 13.24
C SER A 33 -32.10 29.44 12.69
N ASN A 34 -32.15 29.66 11.37
CA ASN A 34 -33.23 30.37 10.66
C ASN A 34 -34.28 29.36 10.19
N ILE A 35 -35.58 29.61 10.45
CA ILE A 35 -36.64 28.66 10.14
C ILE A 35 -37.25 28.95 8.76
N PRO A 36 -37.01 28.08 7.75
CA PRO A 36 -37.51 28.32 6.41
C PRO A 36 -39.02 28.06 6.30
N HIS A 37 -39.68 28.84 5.44
CA HIS A 37 -41.09 28.68 5.10
C HIS A 37 -41.24 28.32 3.62
N ILE A 38 -41.68 27.10 3.31
CA ILE A 38 -41.82 26.61 1.93
C ILE A 38 -43.12 27.12 1.32
N SER A 39 -43.03 27.69 0.13
CA SER A 39 -44.18 28.12 -0.66
C SER A 39 -44.50 27.16 -1.79
N ARG A 40 -43.47 26.57 -2.42
CA ARG A 40 -43.65 25.68 -3.57
C ARG A 40 -42.58 24.59 -3.67
N ILE A 41 -42.96 23.40 -4.09
CA ILE A 41 -42.05 22.32 -4.47
C ILE A 41 -42.50 21.78 -5.83
N THR A 42 -41.59 21.82 -6.80
CA THR A 42 -41.82 21.37 -8.17
C THR A 42 -40.90 20.18 -8.45
N CYS A 43 -41.46 19.06 -8.91
CA CYS A 43 -40.70 17.89 -9.36
C CYS A 43 -40.92 17.71 -10.86
N THR A 44 -39.86 17.77 -11.65
CA THR A 44 -39.91 17.55 -13.09
C THR A 44 -39.02 16.38 -13.49
N VAL A 45 -39.51 15.45 -14.30
CA VAL A 45 -38.74 14.30 -14.79
C VAL A 45 -38.65 14.38 -16.30
N ARG A 46 -37.43 14.29 -16.84
CA ARG A 46 -37.17 14.35 -18.29
C ARG A 46 -36.23 13.24 -18.72
N GLY A 47 -36.48 12.60 -19.85
CA GLY A 47 -35.57 11.61 -20.42
C GLY A 47 -36.28 10.55 -21.23
N SER A 48 -35.60 9.43 -21.46
CA SER A 48 -36.09 8.33 -22.29
C SER A 48 -36.34 7.08 -21.44
N PRO A 49 -37.48 6.38 -21.63
CA PRO A 49 -38.61 6.72 -22.51
C PRO A 49 -39.43 7.91 -21.99
N PRO A 50 -39.90 8.83 -22.85
CA PRO A 50 -40.61 10.04 -22.41
C PRO A 50 -41.96 9.74 -21.75
N GLU A 51 -42.61 8.64 -22.13
CA GLU A 51 -43.86 8.16 -21.52
C GLU A 51 -43.65 7.78 -20.04
N LEU A 52 -42.60 6.99 -19.76
CA LEU A 52 -42.22 6.60 -18.40
C LEU A 52 -41.74 7.80 -17.58
N ALA A 53 -41.01 8.74 -18.18
CA ALA A 53 -40.61 9.98 -17.51
C ALA A 53 -41.84 10.78 -17.04
N ALA A 54 -42.88 10.90 -17.89
CA ALA A 54 -44.12 11.58 -17.53
C ALA A 54 -44.90 10.83 -16.42
N GLU A 55 -44.91 9.51 -16.46
CA GLU A 55 -45.52 8.67 -15.42
C GLU A 55 -44.82 8.83 -14.07
N ILE A 56 -43.47 8.76 -14.03
CA ILE A 56 -42.67 8.97 -12.82
C ILE A 56 -42.87 10.39 -12.29
N GLN A 57 -42.96 11.41 -13.16
CA GLN A 57 -43.24 12.77 -12.69
C GLN A 57 -44.56 12.88 -11.93
N ASN A 58 -45.59 12.16 -12.36
CA ASN A 58 -46.92 12.19 -11.76
C ASN A 58 -47.01 11.50 -10.39
N THR A 59 -46.00 10.70 -10.00
CA THR A 59 -45.97 10.02 -8.69
C THR A 59 -45.56 10.96 -7.55
N TYR A 60 -44.86 12.04 -7.88
CA TYR A 60 -44.43 13.06 -6.93
C TYR A 60 -45.50 14.14 -6.78
N LYS A 61 -46.01 14.28 -5.55
CA LYS A 61 -47.01 15.33 -5.26
C LYS A 61 -46.36 16.71 -5.35
N HIS A 62 -46.91 17.56 -6.21
CA HIS A 62 -46.56 18.96 -6.25
C HIS A 62 -47.09 19.63 -4.98
N PHE A 63 -46.28 20.51 -4.39
CA PHE A 63 -46.69 21.32 -3.25
C PHE A 63 -46.75 22.77 -3.70
N ASP A 64 -47.89 23.43 -3.51
CA ASP A 64 -48.03 24.87 -3.73
C ASP A 64 -48.97 25.41 -2.64
N SER A 65 -48.48 26.38 -1.86
CA SER A 65 -49.24 26.96 -0.75
C SER A 65 -49.27 28.47 -0.88
N ALA A 66 -50.48 29.04 -0.89
CA ALA A 66 -50.69 30.48 -0.90
C ALA A 66 -50.13 31.16 0.37
N THR A 67 -50.07 30.42 1.49
CA THR A 67 -49.40 30.82 2.72
C THR A 67 -48.17 29.92 2.95
N PRO A 68 -46.94 30.47 2.93
CA PRO A 68 -45.73 29.67 3.12
C PRO A 68 -45.77 28.87 4.43
N GLN A 69 -45.45 27.58 4.36
CA GLN A 69 -45.50 26.67 5.51
C GLN A 69 -44.15 26.54 6.18
N LYS A 70 -44.14 26.76 7.49
CA LYS A 70 -42.96 26.62 8.34
C LYS A 70 -42.46 25.18 8.37
N ILE A 71 -41.17 24.97 8.11
CA ILE A 71 -40.52 23.67 8.27
C ILE A 71 -39.51 23.75 9.41
N SER A 72 -39.81 23.08 10.52
CA SER A 72 -38.93 23.00 11.69
C SER A 72 -38.15 21.70 11.79
N ASN A 73 -38.50 20.65 11.03
CA ASN A 73 -37.91 19.31 11.05
C ASN A 73 -37.84 18.70 9.63
N LEU A 74 -37.14 17.57 9.46
CA LEU A 74 -37.12 16.78 8.22
C LEU A 74 -38.53 16.57 7.65
N CYS A 75 -38.74 17.05 6.42
CA CYS A 75 -39.97 16.85 5.66
C CYS A 75 -39.70 15.91 4.49
N GLN A 76 -40.34 14.75 4.46
CA GLN A 76 -40.29 13.83 3.32
C GLN A 76 -41.47 14.10 2.39
N LEU A 77 -41.18 14.32 1.10
CA LEU A 77 -42.23 14.53 0.12
C LEU A 77 -43.01 13.22 -0.08
N GLY A 78 -44.35 13.27 0.03
CA GLY A 78 -45.20 12.10 -0.17
C GLY A 78 -45.12 11.59 -1.62
N GLN A 79 -44.76 10.33 -1.78
CA GLN A 79 -44.72 9.63 -3.07
C GLN A 79 -45.91 8.67 -3.16
N CYS A 80 -46.64 8.75 -4.26
CA CYS A 80 -47.65 7.73 -4.56
C CYS A 80 -46.94 6.48 -5.09
N SER A 81 -47.32 5.30 -4.61
CA SER A 81 -46.85 4.05 -5.19
C SER A 81 -47.29 3.97 -6.65
N TYR A 82 -46.35 3.72 -7.56
CA TYR A 82 -46.62 3.54 -8.98
C TYR A 82 -46.45 2.08 -9.36
N GLN A 83 -47.55 1.48 -9.82
CA GLN A 83 -47.56 0.13 -10.36
C GLN A 83 -47.37 0.20 -11.87
N LEU A 84 -46.37 -0.51 -12.37
CA LEU A 84 -46.07 -0.53 -13.80
C LEU A 84 -47.17 -1.27 -14.58
N GLU A 85 -47.70 -0.64 -15.63
CA GLU A 85 -48.64 -1.30 -16.55
C GLU A 85 -47.93 -2.28 -17.50
N LYS A 86 -46.63 -2.10 -17.73
CA LYS A 86 -45.77 -2.93 -18.59
C LYS A 86 -44.40 -3.17 -17.95
N PRO A 87 -43.78 -4.35 -18.13
CA PRO A 87 -42.44 -4.62 -17.60
C PRO A 87 -41.38 -3.69 -18.23
N LEU A 88 -40.40 -3.26 -17.44
CA LEU A 88 -39.26 -2.48 -17.92
C LEU A 88 -38.34 -3.39 -18.76
N ASN A 89 -38.54 -3.38 -20.08
CA ASN A 89 -37.76 -4.19 -21.04
C ASN A 89 -36.80 -3.35 -21.89
N GLN A 90 -36.72 -2.04 -21.63
CA GLN A 90 -35.92 -1.08 -22.38
C GLN A 90 -35.09 -0.23 -21.44
N THR A 91 -33.93 0.21 -21.90
CA THR A 91 -33.06 1.08 -21.13
C THR A 91 -33.78 2.38 -20.77
N VAL A 92 -33.72 2.76 -19.50
CA VAL A 92 -34.25 4.02 -18.99
C VAL A 92 -33.08 4.92 -18.63
N ASN A 93 -33.16 6.16 -19.07
CA ASN A 93 -32.27 7.24 -18.67
C ASN A 93 -33.09 8.52 -18.55
N CYS A 94 -33.49 8.85 -17.32
CA CYS A 94 -34.31 10.01 -16.98
C CYS A 94 -33.65 10.82 -15.87
N THR A 95 -33.82 12.14 -15.87
CA THR A 95 -33.36 13.02 -14.81
C THR A 95 -34.57 13.59 -14.08
N LEU A 96 -34.66 13.30 -12.78
CA LEU A 96 -35.59 13.93 -11.83
C LEU A 96 -34.95 15.22 -11.30
N GLN A 97 -35.58 16.36 -11.53
CA GLN A 97 -35.19 17.66 -10.98
C GLN A 97 -36.25 18.12 -9.97
N VAL A 98 -35.79 18.50 -8.78
CA VAL A 98 -36.61 19.00 -7.68
C VAL A 98 -36.22 20.44 -7.39
N ILE A 99 -37.19 21.36 -7.41
CA ILE A 99 -36.98 22.77 -7.09
C ILE A 99 -37.90 23.15 -5.92
N VAL A 100 -37.32 23.71 -4.87
CA VAL A 100 -38.03 24.19 -3.68
C VAL A 100 -37.95 25.71 -3.62
N GLU A 101 -39.10 26.39 -3.61
CA GLU A 101 -39.22 27.83 -3.37
C GLU A 101 -39.60 28.10 -1.91
N TYR A 102 -38.80 28.90 -1.21
CA TYR A 102 -38.98 29.16 0.22
C TYR A 102 -38.66 30.62 0.60
N PHE A 103 -39.07 31.00 1.80
CA PHE A 103 -38.81 32.29 2.44
C PHE A 103 -38.05 32.09 3.75
N ASP A 104 -37.13 32.99 4.05
CA ASP A 104 -36.45 33.04 5.36
C ASP A 104 -37.39 33.59 6.44
N SER A 105 -37.12 33.28 7.70
CA SER A 105 -37.83 33.90 8.82
C SER A 105 -37.16 35.16 9.34
N ASP A 106 -37.94 36.11 9.87
CA ASP A 106 -37.44 37.24 10.66
C ASP A 106 -37.04 36.80 12.07
N ALA A 107 -36.54 37.74 12.89
CA ALA A 107 -36.11 37.47 14.27
C ALA A 107 -37.24 36.94 15.19
N THR A 108 -38.51 37.04 14.76
CA THR A 108 -39.69 36.54 15.48
C THR A 108 -40.22 35.21 14.92
N GLY A 109 -39.60 34.69 13.85
CA GLY A 109 -39.95 33.41 13.23
C GLY A 109 -41.00 33.51 12.10
N ASN A 110 -41.40 34.72 11.69
CA ASN A 110 -42.39 34.94 10.63
C ASN A 110 -41.72 35.04 9.24
N PRO A 111 -42.37 34.58 8.15
CA PRO A 111 -41.75 34.59 6.82
C PRO A 111 -41.54 36.01 6.28
N ILE A 112 -40.34 36.30 5.78
CA ILE A 112 -39.99 37.54 5.10
C ILE A 112 -40.45 37.45 3.64
N LEU A 113 -41.71 37.82 3.38
CA LEU A 113 -42.34 37.67 2.06
C LEU A 113 -41.75 38.56 0.94
N SER A 114 -40.89 39.53 1.30
CA SER A 114 -40.24 40.42 0.33
C SER A 114 -39.10 39.76 -0.45
N ILE A 115 -38.55 38.63 0.03
CA ILE A 115 -37.39 37.97 -0.59
C ILE A 115 -37.68 36.48 -0.75
N ARG A 116 -38.10 36.09 -1.96
CA ARG A 116 -38.29 34.68 -2.33
C ARG A 116 -36.93 34.06 -2.70
N LYS A 117 -36.66 32.86 -2.20
CA LYS A 117 -35.47 32.07 -2.52
C LYS A 117 -35.87 30.74 -3.16
N ASN A 118 -34.96 30.15 -3.93
CA ASN A 118 -35.13 28.81 -4.46
C ASN A 118 -33.85 27.99 -4.30
N ILE A 119 -34.00 26.67 -4.25
CA ILE A 119 -32.91 25.69 -4.27
C ILE A 119 -33.35 24.51 -5.13
N GLY A 120 -32.41 23.90 -5.86
CA GLY A 120 -32.69 22.77 -6.73
C GLY A 120 -31.71 21.61 -6.52
N ALA A 121 -32.18 20.39 -6.74
CA ALA A 121 -31.38 19.17 -6.78
C ALA A 121 -31.84 18.28 -7.94
N SER A 122 -30.94 17.44 -8.46
CA SER A 122 -31.23 16.52 -9.55
C SER A 122 -30.75 15.10 -9.27
N CYS A 123 -31.45 14.12 -9.83
CA CYS A 123 -31.15 12.69 -9.71
C CYS A 123 -31.31 12.01 -11.07
N ASP A 124 -30.27 11.31 -11.51
CA ASP A 124 -30.34 10.47 -12.71
C ASP A 124 -30.94 9.10 -12.38
N LEU A 125 -32.13 8.86 -12.90
CA LEU A 125 -32.88 7.61 -12.87
C LEU A 125 -32.44 6.74 -14.05
N TRP A 126 -31.93 5.55 -13.77
CA TRP A 126 -31.49 4.64 -14.81
C TRP A 126 -31.95 3.20 -14.60
N PHE A 127 -32.13 2.50 -15.71
CA PHE A 127 -32.39 1.06 -15.76
C PHE A 127 -31.75 0.50 -17.03
N SER A 128 -31.07 -0.64 -16.94
CA SER A 128 -30.61 -1.39 -18.09
C SER A 128 -31.22 -2.79 -18.02
N PRO A 129 -31.93 -3.27 -19.04
CA PRO A 129 -32.30 -4.68 -19.09
C PRO A 129 -31.00 -5.49 -19.17
N ASP A 130 -30.88 -6.54 -18.35
CA ASP A 130 -29.80 -7.50 -18.47
C ASP A 130 -29.96 -8.19 -19.83
N PHE A 131 -29.04 -7.92 -20.76
CA PHE A 131 -28.94 -8.70 -21.98
C PHE A 131 -28.35 -10.06 -21.58
N GLU A 132 -29.22 -11.02 -21.30
CA GLU A 132 -28.83 -12.42 -21.34
C GLU A 132 -28.22 -12.68 -22.72
N THR A 133 -26.98 -13.15 -22.67
CA THR A 133 -26.20 -13.67 -23.78
C THR A 133 -27.08 -14.56 -24.66
N THR A 134 -27.10 -14.24 -25.96
CA THR A 134 -27.73 -15.03 -27.01
C THR A 134 -27.42 -16.52 -26.84
N VAL A 135 -28.41 -17.27 -26.34
CA VAL A 135 -28.43 -18.72 -26.35
C VAL A 135 -28.48 -19.16 -27.81
N THR A 136 -27.50 -19.95 -28.21
CA THR A 136 -27.47 -20.57 -29.52
C THR A 136 -28.65 -21.54 -29.65
N ASP A 137 -29.45 -21.36 -30.70
CA ASP A 137 -30.55 -22.26 -31.08
C ASP A 137 -30.05 -23.71 -31.25
N LYS A 138 -30.17 -24.50 -30.18
CA LYS A 138 -30.28 -25.96 -30.25
C LYS A 138 -31.39 -26.41 -29.31
N PRO A 139 -32.34 -27.23 -29.76
CA PRO A 139 -33.42 -27.72 -28.92
C PRO A 139 -32.84 -28.65 -27.85
N MET A 140 -32.86 -28.19 -26.59
CA MET A 140 -32.44 -28.94 -25.41
C MET A 140 -33.46 -30.07 -25.10
N ASN A 141 -32.95 -31.21 -24.64
CA ASN A 141 -33.73 -32.41 -24.33
C ASN A 141 -34.55 -32.20 -23.03
N PRO A 142 -35.82 -32.65 -22.93
CA PRO A 142 -36.67 -32.50 -21.73
C PRO A 142 -36.02 -32.86 -20.38
N PHE A 143 -35.06 -33.79 -20.36
CA PHE A 143 -34.34 -34.16 -19.12
C PHE A 143 -33.31 -33.10 -18.65
N GLU A 144 -32.73 -32.32 -19.57
CA GLU A 144 -31.81 -31.24 -19.23
C GLU A 144 -32.57 -29.99 -18.76
N LEU A 145 -33.80 -29.79 -19.27
CA LEU A 145 -34.68 -28.71 -18.84
C LEU A 145 -35.14 -28.89 -17.39
N ASP A 146 -35.52 -30.10 -16.97
CA ASP A 146 -35.88 -30.38 -15.57
C ASP A 146 -34.68 -30.25 -14.63
N THR A 147 -33.47 -30.58 -15.09
CA THR A 147 -32.25 -30.42 -14.30
C THR A 147 -31.86 -28.94 -14.16
N TYR A 148 -32.05 -28.16 -15.22
CA TYR A 148 -31.83 -26.71 -15.24
C TYR A 148 -32.87 -25.97 -14.39
N LEU A 149 -34.16 -26.33 -14.50
CA LEU A 149 -35.24 -25.77 -13.70
C LEU A 149 -35.11 -26.14 -12.22
N ASN A 150 -34.66 -27.36 -11.89
CA ASN A 150 -34.36 -27.73 -10.51
C ASN A 150 -33.17 -26.93 -9.97
N LYS A 151 -32.08 -26.74 -10.73
CA LYS A 151 -30.97 -25.85 -10.34
C LYS A 151 -31.39 -24.40 -10.17
N LEU A 152 -32.24 -23.88 -11.07
CA LEU A 152 -32.74 -22.52 -11.00
C LEU A 152 -33.66 -22.33 -9.79
N SER A 153 -34.52 -23.32 -9.51
CA SER A 153 -35.41 -23.30 -8.35
C SER A 153 -34.64 -23.45 -7.03
N GLN A 154 -33.53 -24.23 -7.03
CA GLN A 154 -32.63 -24.35 -5.89
C GLN A 154 -31.86 -23.03 -5.66
N GLN A 155 -31.30 -22.42 -6.71
CA GLN A 155 -30.67 -21.10 -6.66
C GLN A 155 -31.64 -19.97 -6.27
N LEU A 156 -32.89 -20.03 -6.73
CA LEU A 156 -33.94 -19.09 -6.35
C LEU A 156 -34.38 -19.32 -4.90
N SER A 157 -34.47 -20.56 -4.43
CA SER A 157 -34.80 -20.87 -3.03
C SER A 157 -33.65 -20.54 -2.06
N GLU A 158 -32.40 -20.56 -2.52
CA GLU A 158 -31.23 -20.07 -1.78
C GLU A 158 -31.23 -18.52 -1.72
N LYS A 159 -31.51 -17.84 -2.84
CA LYS A 159 -31.72 -16.37 -2.88
C LYS A 159 -32.94 -15.87 -2.09
N LEU A 160 -34.01 -16.65 -2.05
CA LEU A 160 -35.24 -16.32 -1.30
C LEU A 160 -35.09 -16.51 0.22
N ASN A 161 -34.06 -17.22 0.67
CA ASN A 161 -33.76 -17.44 2.09
C ASN A 161 -32.59 -16.59 2.62
N GLU A 162 -31.95 -15.77 1.79
CA GLU A 162 -30.96 -14.79 2.23
C GLU A 162 -31.66 -13.67 3.01
N LYS A 163 -31.63 -13.76 4.35
CA LYS A 163 -31.72 -12.57 5.20
C LYS A 163 -30.77 -11.54 4.62
N SER A 164 -31.21 -10.30 4.40
CA SER A 164 -30.34 -9.20 3.96
C SER A 164 -29.08 -9.20 4.82
N GLN A 165 -27.97 -9.68 4.27
CA GLN A 165 -26.71 -9.79 4.99
C GLN A 165 -26.28 -8.38 5.35
N LYS A 166 -26.27 -8.09 6.65
CA LYS A 166 -25.88 -6.79 7.16
C LYS A 166 -24.38 -6.66 6.89
N ARG A 167 -23.94 -5.64 6.18
CA ARG A 167 -22.51 -5.40 5.92
C ARG A 167 -21.83 -4.90 7.19
N PHE A 168 -20.69 -5.48 7.56
CA PHE A 168 -19.83 -4.93 8.60
C PHE A 168 -19.34 -3.54 8.17
N PRO A 169 -19.52 -2.49 9.00
CA PRO A 169 -19.19 -1.12 8.61
C PRO A 169 -17.69 -0.82 8.55
N GLY A 170 -16.86 -1.69 9.13
CA GLY A 170 -15.41 -1.57 9.13
C GLY A 170 -14.71 -2.43 8.06
N TRP A 171 -13.42 -2.69 8.29
CA TRP A 171 -12.58 -3.54 7.44
C TRP A 171 -11.45 -4.16 8.25
N PHE A 172 -10.80 -5.16 7.68
CA PHE A 172 -9.62 -5.79 8.28
C PHE A 172 -8.42 -5.68 7.34
N ALA A 173 -7.23 -5.59 7.92
CA ALA A 173 -5.97 -5.59 7.21
C ALA A 173 -5.16 -6.84 7.56
N LEU A 174 -4.64 -7.50 6.54
CA LEU A 174 -3.91 -8.75 6.65
C LEU A 174 -2.45 -8.56 6.25
N ASP A 175 -1.54 -9.06 7.09
CA ASP A 175 -0.13 -9.23 6.77
C ASP A 175 0.25 -10.71 6.81
N PHE A 176 0.38 -11.31 5.61
CA PHE A 176 0.95 -12.64 5.43
C PHE A 176 2.47 -12.57 5.43
N GLY A 177 3.10 -12.93 6.54
CA GLY A 177 4.55 -13.04 6.58
C GLY A 177 5.07 -14.42 6.20
N THR A 178 6.35 -14.47 5.83
CA THR A 178 7.03 -15.74 5.53
C THR A 178 7.03 -16.67 6.74
N SER A 179 7.31 -16.17 7.94
CA SER A 179 7.36 -17.03 9.14
C SER A 179 6.13 -16.88 10.04
N ASN A 180 5.50 -15.69 10.05
CA ASN A 180 4.38 -15.37 10.92
C ASN A 180 3.37 -14.46 10.23
N SER A 181 2.11 -14.48 10.66
CA SER A 181 1.03 -13.66 10.11
C SER A 181 0.28 -12.89 11.20
N THR A 182 -0.27 -11.72 10.86
CA THR A 182 -1.04 -10.85 11.76
C THR A 182 -2.25 -10.25 11.06
N VAL A 183 -3.28 -9.91 11.84
CA VAL A 183 -4.50 -9.24 11.37
C VAL A 183 -4.84 -8.07 12.26
N THR A 184 -5.27 -6.96 11.67
CA THR A 184 -5.79 -5.78 12.40
C THR A 184 -7.16 -5.40 11.86
N LEU A 185 -8.13 -5.27 12.76
CA LEU A 185 -9.50 -4.88 12.44
C LEU A 185 -9.71 -3.39 12.73
N PHE A 186 -10.37 -2.67 11.83
CA PHE A 186 -10.97 -1.38 12.13
C PHE A 186 -12.47 -1.57 12.39
N ASP A 187 -12.96 -1.18 13.57
CA ASP A 187 -14.38 -1.23 13.93
C ASP A 187 -14.89 0.12 14.43
N PRO A 188 -15.78 0.81 13.70
CA PRO A 188 -16.28 2.13 14.09
C PRO A 188 -17.31 2.12 15.23
N ILE A 189 -17.64 0.95 15.84
CA ILE A 189 -18.73 0.82 16.83
C ILE A 189 -18.62 1.75 18.04
N GLU A 190 -17.41 1.91 18.58
CA GLU A 190 -17.14 2.68 19.78
C GLU A 190 -16.08 3.72 19.46
N VAL A 191 -16.21 4.93 20.00
CA VAL A 191 -15.14 5.94 19.94
C VAL A 191 -14.71 6.19 21.39
N PRO A 192 -13.59 5.62 21.85
CA PRO A 192 -13.18 5.75 23.23
C PRO A 192 -12.74 7.19 23.53
N ILE A 193 -13.29 7.78 24.60
CA ILE A 193 -12.88 9.08 25.10
C ILE A 193 -11.86 8.85 26.22
N ALA A 194 -10.63 9.31 26.01
CA ALA A 194 -9.61 9.25 27.05
C ALA A 194 -9.92 10.28 28.15
N GLU A 195 -10.06 9.82 29.40
CA GLU A 195 -10.24 10.70 30.56
C GLU A 195 -8.91 11.34 31.03
N ILE A 196 -7.79 10.59 30.91
CA ILE A 196 -6.43 11.03 31.30
C ILE A 196 -5.49 10.91 30.11
N LEU A 197 -5.15 9.67 29.76
CA LEU A 197 -4.35 9.30 28.60
C LEU A 197 -5.10 8.21 27.83
N PRO A 198 -4.79 7.99 26.54
CA PRO A 198 -5.18 6.77 25.85
C PRO A 198 -4.78 5.55 26.68
N ARG A 199 -5.64 4.53 26.72
CA ARG A 199 -5.52 3.40 27.63
C ARG A 199 -4.17 2.71 27.57
N GLU A 200 -3.62 2.51 26.37
CA GLU A 200 -2.34 1.85 26.17
C GLU A 200 -1.16 2.66 26.75
N GLN A 201 -1.25 3.99 26.66
CA GLN A 201 -0.26 4.89 27.25
C GLN A 201 -0.41 4.94 28.77
N GLU A 202 -1.63 4.96 29.29
CA GLU A 202 -1.89 4.89 30.73
C GLU A 202 -1.33 3.59 31.32
N LEU A 203 -1.61 2.44 30.71
CA LEU A 203 -1.11 1.14 31.13
C LEU A 203 0.42 1.09 31.12
N ARG A 204 1.07 1.60 30.06
CA ARG A 204 2.54 1.66 30.02
C ARG A 204 3.08 2.59 31.10
N LEU A 205 2.45 3.75 31.33
CA LEU A 205 2.92 4.69 32.34
C LEU A 205 2.86 4.09 33.75
N ARG A 206 1.74 3.44 34.06
CA ARG A 206 1.54 2.67 35.29
C ARG A 206 2.63 1.62 35.48
N GLN A 207 2.82 0.77 34.49
CA GLN A 207 3.84 -0.28 34.52
C GLN A 207 5.24 0.28 34.77
N ARG A 208 5.65 1.31 34.02
CA ARG A 208 7.01 1.86 34.10
C ARG A 208 7.27 2.62 35.39
N LEU A 209 6.27 3.31 35.93
CA LEU A 209 6.37 3.93 37.25
C LEU A 209 6.43 2.88 38.36
N ALA A 210 5.62 1.82 38.29
CA ALA A 210 5.66 0.70 39.23
C ALA A 210 7.04 0.03 39.25
N GLU A 211 7.56 -0.34 38.07
CA GLU A 211 8.88 -0.96 37.90
C GLU A 211 10.00 -0.06 38.44
N TRP A 212 9.94 1.25 38.17
CA TRP A 212 10.96 2.19 38.62
C TRP A 212 10.93 2.39 40.14
N LEU A 213 9.75 2.55 40.74
CA LEU A 213 9.61 2.78 42.19
C LEU A 213 9.90 1.50 43.00
N ASN A 214 9.68 0.32 42.43
CA ASN A 214 10.01 -0.97 43.04
C ASN A 214 11.50 -1.38 42.82
N SER A 215 12.26 -0.62 42.03
CA SER A 215 13.66 -0.93 41.76
C SER A 215 14.57 -0.61 42.96
N PRO A 216 15.59 -1.44 43.25
CA PRO A 216 16.62 -1.11 44.23
C PRO A 216 17.33 0.20 43.87
N ALA A 217 17.77 0.99 44.87
CA ALA A 217 18.36 2.32 44.66
C ALA A 217 19.50 2.32 43.60
N ALA A 218 20.38 1.32 43.64
CA ALA A 218 21.50 1.17 42.70
C ALA A 218 21.07 0.98 41.24
N SER A 219 19.85 0.48 41.01
CA SER A 219 19.25 0.32 39.67
C SER A 219 18.33 1.48 39.31
N ALA A 220 17.57 2.01 40.29
CA ALA A 220 16.62 3.10 40.09
C ALA A 220 17.32 4.42 39.73
N LEU A 221 18.39 4.76 40.46
CA LEU A 221 19.21 5.97 40.28
C LEU A 221 20.68 5.65 40.64
N PRO A 222 21.48 5.07 39.72
CA PRO A 222 22.84 4.59 40.00
C PRO A 222 23.81 5.64 40.56
N ASP A 223 23.59 6.92 40.20
CA ASP A 223 24.45 8.05 40.56
C ASP A 223 24.04 8.74 41.88
N ILE A 224 23.08 8.18 42.62
CA ILE A 224 22.45 8.76 43.82
C ILE A 224 22.64 7.82 45.03
N GLY A 225 22.82 8.39 46.22
CA GLY A 225 22.96 7.61 47.45
C GLY A 225 21.65 6.90 47.84
N ALA A 226 21.74 5.64 48.29
CA ALA A 226 20.58 4.83 48.65
C ALA A 226 19.62 5.51 49.65
N SER A 227 20.16 6.26 50.61
CA SER A 227 19.37 6.98 51.62
C SER A 227 18.52 8.13 51.04
N GLU A 228 18.95 8.77 49.95
CA GLU A 228 18.15 9.81 49.28
C GLU A 228 16.96 9.18 48.53
N TRP A 229 17.18 8.03 47.89
CA TRP A 229 16.13 7.25 47.22
C TRP A 229 15.11 6.69 48.22
N GLU A 230 15.56 6.05 49.29
CA GLU A 230 14.68 5.51 50.34
C GLU A 230 13.86 6.62 51.00
N LYS A 231 14.47 7.79 51.26
CA LYS A 231 13.76 8.96 51.79
C LYS A 231 12.70 9.48 50.82
N PHE A 232 12.99 9.47 49.52
CA PHE A 232 12.03 9.87 48.49
C PHE A 232 10.80 8.94 48.47
N ILE A 233 11.02 7.63 48.46
CA ILE A 233 9.95 6.62 48.52
C ILE A 233 9.14 6.77 49.83
N ALA A 234 9.81 6.91 50.97
CA ALA A 234 9.14 7.07 52.26
C ALA A 234 8.29 8.35 52.33
N ASN A 235 8.74 9.46 51.74
CA ASN A 235 7.98 10.70 51.70
C ASN A 235 6.71 10.58 50.84
N ILE A 236 6.82 9.97 49.66
CA ILE A 236 5.68 9.74 48.77
C ILE A 236 4.65 8.86 49.50
N SER A 237 5.10 7.73 50.06
CA SER A 237 4.24 6.76 50.73
C SER A 237 3.53 7.37 51.95
N LYS A 238 4.26 8.17 52.74
CA LYS A 238 3.68 8.94 53.85
C LYS A 238 2.59 9.92 53.39
N ASN A 239 2.78 10.61 52.27
CA ASN A 239 1.80 11.58 51.75
C ASN A 239 0.57 10.89 51.13
N LEU A 240 0.72 9.65 50.69
CA LEU A 240 -0.36 8.80 50.16
C LEU A 240 -1.01 7.93 51.25
N GLU A 241 -0.56 8.04 52.51
CA GLU A 241 -1.06 7.25 53.66
C GLU A 241 -0.94 5.72 53.48
N ILE A 242 0.14 5.26 52.84
CA ILE A 242 0.43 3.83 52.59
C ILE A 242 1.83 3.43 53.06
N GLU A 243 2.07 2.12 53.18
CA GLU A 243 3.40 1.58 53.46
C GLU A 243 4.30 1.64 52.20
N PRO A 244 5.62 1.88 52.32
CA PRO A 244 6.55 1.97 51.20
C PRO A 244 6.52 0.79 50.23
N GLU A 245 6.32 -0.43 50.74
CA GLU A 245 6.26 -1.65 49.94
C GLU A 245 5.02 -1.69 49.03
N GLN A 246 3.95 -0.97 49.41
CA GLN A 246 2.67 -0.92 48.68
C GLN A 246 2.62 0.19 47.63
N LEU A 247 3.66 1.03 47.53
CA LEU A 247 3.66 2.16 46.60
C LEU A 247 3.53 1.72 45.13
N SER A 248 4.10 0.57 44.78
CA SER A 248 3.98 0.01 43.43
C SER A 248 2.55 -0.48 43.11
N GLU A 249 1.82 -0.99 44.11
CA GLU A 249 0.45 -1.51 43.97
C GLU A 249 -0.56 -0.42 43.54
N ILE A 250 -0.30 0.85 43.90
CA ILE A 250 -1.13 1.98 43.46
C ILE A 250 -1.19 2.04 41.93
N PHE A 251 -0.04 1.82 41.27
CA PHE A 251 0.06 1.87 39.82
C PHE A 251 -0.54 0.62 39.15
N GLU A 252 -0.62 -0.50 39.86
CA GLU A 252 -1.28 -1.74 39.41
C GLU A 252 -2.82 -1.68 39.55
N SER A 253 -3.34 -0.78 40.39
CA SER A 253 -4.78 -0.59 40.58
C SER A 253 -5.43 0.27 39.48
N ASP A 254 -6.69 -0.01 39.14
CA ASP A 254 -7.49 0.82 38.21
C ASP A 254 -8.00 2.14 38.84
N ASN A 255 -7.54 2.52 40.04
CA ASN A 255 -7.93 3.77 40.69
C ASN A 255 -7.23 4.98 40.06
N LYS A 256 -7.96 5.71 39.22
CA LYS A 256 -7.44 6.86 38.46
C LYS A 256 -7.08 8.07 39.32
N GLU A 257 -7.87 8.37 40.36
CA GLU A 257 -7.61 9.52 41.24
C GLU A 257 -6.33 9.30 42.04
N LEU A 258 -6.19 8.11 42.64
CA LEU A 258 -5.01 7.76 43.42
C LEU A 258 -3.75 7.70 42.54
N PHE A 259 -3.88 7.24 41.29
CA PHE A 259 -2.80 7.26 40.30
C PHE A 259 -2.31 8.68 39.98
N LEU A 260 -3.23 9.62 39.69
CA LEU A 260 -2.86 11.01 39.43
C LEU A 260 -2.26 11.69 40.66
N GLU A 261 -2.79 11.40 41.84
CA GLU A 261 -2.25 11.90 43.09
C GLU A 261 -0.85 11.36 43.36
N ALA A 262 -0.58 10.08 43.07
CA ALA A 262 0.76 9.50 43.18
C ALA A 262 1.77 10.19 42.23
N ILE A 263 1.37 10.48 40.99
CA ILE A 263 2.20 11.27 40.06
C ILE A 263 2.49 12.66 40.63
N ARG A 264 1.47 13.34 41.18
CA ARG A 264 1.64 14.64 41.83
C ARG A 264 2.63 14.56 43.00
N GLN A 265 2.55 13.51 43.82
CA GLN A 265 3.46 13.32 44.95
C GLN A 265 4.90 13.06 44.54
N ILE A 266 5.13 12.34 43.43
CA ILE A 266 6.46 12.18 42.83
C ILE A 266 7.09 13.54 42.54
N GLU A 267 6.33 14.47 41.96
CA GLU A 267 6.82 15.82 41.65
C GLU A 267 7.05 16.68 42.90
N LEU A 268 6.17 16.59 43.89
CA LEU A 268 6.28 17.36 45.13
C LEU A 268 7.42 16.86 46.05
N CYS A 269 7.74 15.57 46.02
CA CYS A 269 8.71 14.96 46.92
C CYS A 269 10.17 15.04 46.44
N LEU A 270 10.46 15.69 45.30
CA LEU A 270 11.80 15.79 44.70
C LEU A 270 12.85 16.48 45.62
N GLY A 271 12.42 17.14 46.69
CA GLY A 271 13.29 17.77 47.68
C GLY A 271 14.13 18.93 47.14
N ASN A 272 15.10 19.41 47.93
CA ASN A 272 15.94 20.57 47.60
C ASN A 272 17.31 20.19 46.98
N SER A 273 17.62 18.90 46.83
CA SER A 273 18.89 18.44 46.25
C SER A 273 18.86 18.58 44.74
N ASP A 274 19.64 19.52 44.19
CA ASP A 274 19.72 19.73 42.73
C ASP A 274 20.18 18.50 41.97
N ARG A 275 21.10 17.71 42.56
CA ARG A 275 21.61 16.48 41.95
C ARG A 275 20.53 15.41 41.88
N PHE A 276 19.83 15.17 42.98
CA PHE A 276 18.71 14.21 43.04
C PHE A 276 17.59 14.60 42.06
N ARG A 277 17.17 15.88 42.11
CA ARG A 277 16.12 16.41 41.23
C ARG A 277 16.45 16.25 39.76
N ARG A 278 17.69 16.51 39.34
CA ARG A 278 18.13 16.30 37.94
C ARG A 278 18.11 14.82 37.56
N ALA A 279 18.57 13.94 38.44
CA ALA A 279 18.60 12.51 38.19
C ALA A 279 17.18 11.93 38.04
N VAL A 280 16.28 12.28 38.96
CA VAL A 280 14.85 11.90 38.87
C VAL A 280 14.20 12.51 37.64
N SER A 281 14.42 13.80 37.37
CA SER A 281 13.85 14.46 36.18
C SER A 281 14.28 13.73 34.91
N LYS A 282 15.57 13.41 34.76
CA LYS A 282 16.09 12.67 33.61
C LYS A 282 15.40 11.31 33.47
N LYS A 283 15.17 10.59 34.57
CA LYS A 283 14.49 9.29 34.57
C LYS A 283 13.01 9.39 34.24
N LEU A 284 12.31 10.37 34.81
CA LEU A 284 10.90 10.67 34.48
C LEU A 284 10.75 11.07 33.01
N TYR A 285 11.64 11.91 32.48
CA TYR A 285 11.67 12.24 31.05
C TYR A 285 11.82 10.98 30.20
N GLN A 286 12.70 10.04 30.57
CA GLN A 286 12.83 8.76 29.87
C GLN A 286 11.53 7.94 29.92
N ILE A 287 10.88 7.83 31.09
CA ILE A 287 9.62 7.11 31.26
C ILE A 287 8.52 7.74 30.41
N TYR A 288 8.29 9.05 30.52
CA TYR A 288 7.27 9.75 29.75
C TYR A 288 7.54 9.67 28.24
N HIS A 289 8.81 9.78 27.84
CA HIS A 289 9.21 9.65 26.45
C HIS A 289 8.89 8.26 25.86
N GLU A 290 9.10 7.20 26.64
CA GLU A 290 8.69 5.84 26.28
C GLU A 290 7.16 5.73 26.15
N VAL A 291 6.42 6.24 27.13
CA VAL A 291 4.96 6.20 27.20
C VAL A 291 4.29 6.90 26.03
N PHE A 292 4.70 8.14 25.71
CA PHE A 292 4.08 8.91 24.62
C PHE A 292 4.36 8.34 23.23
N ARG A 293 5.31 7.41 23.12
CA ARG A 293 5.59 6.65 21.88
C ARG A 293 4.84 5.31 21.83
N VAL A 294 4.07 4.94 22.85
CA VAL A 294 3.18 3.79 22.75
C VAL A 294 2.05 4.13 21.78
N PRO A 295 1.86 3.33 20.70
CA PRO A 295 0.77 3.53 19.76
C PRO A 295 -0.60 3.32 20.41
N THR A 296 -1.56 4.19 20.10
CA THR A 296 -2.88 4.30 20.74
C THR A 296 -3.96 3.63 19.89
N LEU A 297 -3.79 2.34 19.61
CA LEU A 297 -4.58 1.58 18.62
C LEU A 297 -6.08 1.63 18.92
N GLU A 298 -6.49 1.40 20.17
CA GLU A 298 -7.88 1.46 20.62
C GLU A 298 -8.47 2.85 20.42
N SER A 299 -7.70 3.93 20.67
CA SER A 299 -8.15 5.32 20.40
C SER A 299 -8.48 5.58 18.93
N GLN A 300 -7.87 4.78 18.04
CA GLN A 300 -8.07 4.84 16.61
C GLN A 300 -9.04 3.78 16.10
N ASN A 301 -9.66 3.01 16.98
CA ASN A 301 -10.50 1.86 16.65
C ASN A 301 -9.77 0.79 15.83
N LEU A 302 -8.46 0.69 16.00
CA LEU A 302 -7.63 -0.36 15.44
C LEU A 302 -7.49 -1.45 16.49
N ILE A 303 -7.88 -2.66 16.14
CA ILE A 303 -7.97 -3.80 17.06
C ILE A 303 -7.08 -4.91 16.51
N PRO A 304 -5.91 -5.17 17.13
CA PRO A 304 -5.14 -6.36 16.82
C PRO A 304 -5.97 -7.60 17.11
N VAL A 305 -6.16 -8.45 16.11
CA VAL A 305 -6.96 -9.66 16.24
C VAL A 305 -6.17 -10.70 17.01
N ILE A 306 -6.79 -11.34 18.01
CA ILE A 306 -6.21 -12.49 18.70
C ILE A 306 -6.46 -13.73 17.83
N LEU A 307 -5.42 -14.16 17.11
CA LEU A 307 -5.48 -15.27 16.15
C LEU A 307 -5.33 -16.64 16.82
N ASP A 308 -4.70 -16.71 17.98
CA ASP A 308 -4.66 -17.90 18.84
C ASP A 308 -5.35 -17.56 20.16
N ILE A 309 -6.65 -17.88 20.26
CA ILE A 309 -7.50 -17.52 21.41
C ILE A 309 -7.03 -18.20 22.70
N ASP A 310 -6.54 -19.44 22.61
CA ASP A 310 -6.10 -20.21 23.77
C ASP A 310 -4.85 -19.60 24.42
N ARG A 311 -3.92 -19.12 23.58
CA ARG A 311 -2.68 -18.48 24.03
C ARG A 311 -2.78 -16.97 24.17
N ARG A 312 -3.85 -16.36 23.63
CA ARG A 312 -4.04 -14.91 23.49
C ARG A 312 -2.97 -14.23 22.63
N ASP A 313 -2.42 -14.94 21.64
CA ASP A 313 -1.43 -14.39 20.73
C ASP A 313 -2.12 -13.66 19.56
N THR A 314 -1.66 -12.45 19.23
CA THR A 314 -2.09 -11.67 18.05
C THR A 314 -1.33 -12.01 16.78
N GLU A 315 -0.35 -12.90 16.91
CA GLU A 315 0.55 -13.36 15.85
C GLU A 315 0.61 -14.89 15.88
N ILE A 316 0.48 -15.53 14.71
CA ILE A 316 0.62 -16.98 14.58
C ILE A 316 1.72 -17.33 13.57
N PRO A 317 2.39 -18.50 13.71
CA PRO A 317 3.26 -19.02 12.66
C PRO A 317 2.50 -19.20 11.33
N SER A 318 3.16 -18.93 10.21
CA SER A 318 2.59 -19.14 8.87
C SER A 318 2.64 -20.61 8.41
N GLU A 319 2.78 -21.55 9.33
CA GLU A 319 2.73 -22.99 9.03
C GLU A 319 1.31 -23.37 8.59
N MET A 320 1.18 -24.21 7.56
CA MET A 320 -0.11 -24.65 7.03
C MET A 320 -0.22 -26.17 7.07
N GLU A 321 -1.42 -26.65 7.39
CA GLU A 321 -1.79 -28.06 7.29
C GLU A 321 -3.12 -28.19 6.54
N ILE A 322 -3.11 -28.93 5.44
CA ILE A 322 -4.32 -29.22 4.68
C ILE A 322 -5.16 -30.25 5.45
N SER A 323 -6.44 -29.93 5.66
CA SER A 323 -7.39 -30.77 6.38
C SER A 323 -8.45 -31.39 5.47
N GLN A 324 -8.76 -30.77 4.32
CA GLN A 324 -9.75 -31.22 3.34
C GLN A 324 -9.39 -30.69 1.95
N ILE A 325 -9.68 -31.43 0.86
CA ILE A 325 -9.33 -31.02 -0.53
C ILE A 325 -10.53 -30.41 -1.28
N GLU A 326 -11.75 -30.92 -1.06
CA GLU A 326 -12.95 -30.42 -1.75
C GLU A 326 -14.11 -30.15 -0.76
N PRO A 327 -14.49 -28.87 -0.52
CA PRO A 327 -13.69 -27.67 -0.82
C PRO A 327 -12.36 -27.68 -0.04
N LEU A 328 -11.33 -27.04 -0.59
CA LEU A 328 -10.00 -27.00 0.03
C LEU A 328 -10.07 -26.24 1.35
N LYS A 329 -9.67 -26.88 2.45
CA LYS A 329 -9.56 -26.27 3.77
C LYS A 329 -8.21 -26.60 4.37
N LEU A 330 -7.68 -25.63 5.11
CA LEU A 330 -6.45 -25.77 5.86
C LEU A 330 -6.56 -25.09 7.21
N GLN A 331 -5.62 -25.43 8.09
CA GLN A 331 -5.41 -24.75 9.35
C GLN A 331 -4.01 -24.15 9.40
N MET A 332 -3.85 -23.06 10.15
CA MET A 332 -2.57 -22.36 10.31
C MET A 332 -2.13 -22.27 11.77
N GLY A 333 -0.87 -21.89 11.97
CA GLY A 333 -0.36 -21.52 13.29
C GLY A 333 0.41 -22.62 14.00
N ARG A 334 0.49 -22.52 15.34
CA ARG A 334 1.25 -23.46 16.17
C ARG A 334 0.69 -24.87 16.10
N GLU A 335 -0.62 -25.01 15.99
CA GLU A 335 -1.27 -26.32 15.89
C GLU A 335 -0.82 -27.09 14.65
N ALA A 336 -0.82 -26.45 13.47
CA ALA A 336 -0.29 -27.05 12.24
C ALA A 336 1.19 -27.48 12.39
N ARG A 337 2.01 -26.65 13.05
CA ARG A 337 3.42 -26.99 13.33
C ARG A 337 3.54 -28.20 14.26
N ASP A 338 2.77 -28.24 15.34
CA ASP A 338 2.82 -29.33 16.32
C ASP A 338 2.31 -30.64 15.71
N ASN A 339 1.27 -30.58 14.87
CA ASN A 339 0.75 -31.72 14.13
C ASN A 339 1.77 -32.26 13.13
N ARG A 340 2.50 -31.38 12.42
CA ARG A 340 3.61 -31.81 11.55
C ARG A 340 4.67 -32.58 12.34
N LYS A 341 5.11 -32.04 13.49
CA LYS A 341 6.12 -32.71 14.33
C LYS A 341 5.65 -34.09 14.79
N LYS A 342 4.40 -34.21 15.22
CA LYS A 342 3.79 -35.49 15.61
C LYS A 342 3.72 -36.47 14.44
N ALA A 343 3.28 -36.00 13.27
CA ALA A 343 3.14 -36.83 12.07
C ALA A 343 4.52 -37.35 11.61
N ILE A 344 5.53 -36.49 11.58
CA ILE A 344 6.92 -36.87 11.25
C ILE A 344 7.43 -37.95 12.21
N ALA A 345 7.24 -37.77 13.53
CA ALA A 345 7.71 -38.72 14.53
C ALA A 345 7.04 -40.11 14.45
N GLN A 346 5.85 -40.20 13.84
CA GLN A 346 5.08 -41.44 13.70
C GLN A 346 5.20 -42.08 12.30
N GLY A 347 5.92 -41.44 11.36
CA GLY A 347 5.83 -41.74 9.94
C GLY A 347 6.56 -43.00 9.45
N THR A 348 5.93 -43.73 8.52
CA THR A 348 6.53 -44.73 7.60
C THR A 348 6.81 -44.11 6.22
N ILE A 349 7.61 -44.74 5.35
CA ILE A 349 8.00 -44.15 4.04
C ILE A 349 6.79 -43.69 3.20
N SER A 350 5.69 -44.47 3.19
CA SER A 350 4.45 -44.08 2.51
C SER A 350 3.82 -42.85 3.16
N SER A 351 3.71 -42.82 4.49
CA SER A 351 3.12 -41.66 5.19
C SER A 351 4.00 -40.42 5.17
N VAL A 352 5.32 -40.52 4.91
CA VAL A 352 6.18 -39.33 4.77
C VAL A 352 5.87 -38.57 3.48
N LYS A 353 5.50 -39.26 2.39
CA LYS A 353 4.99 -38.57 1.20
C LYS A 353 3.71 -37.80 1.51
N ASP A 354 2.81 -38.42 2.27
CA ASP A 354 1.57 -37.77 2.73
C ASP A 354 1.88 -36.51 3.54
N ILE A 355 2.84 -36.59 4.48
CA ILE A 355 3.29 -35.45 5.30
C ILE A 355 3.82 -34.30 4.43
N ILE A 356 4.72 -34.59 3.47
CA ILE A 356 5.29 -33.55 2.57
C ILE A 356 4.19 -32.89 1.75
N SER A 357 3.17 -33.64 1.36
CA SER A 357 2.06 -33.16 0.54
C SER A 357 0.98 -32.41 1.35
N ARG A 358 0.90 -32.63 2.67
CA ARG A 358 -0.13 -32.07 3.56
C ARG A 358 0.34 -30.82 4.30
N PHE A 359 1.62 -30.77 4.67
CA PHE A 359 2.19 -29.70 5.48
C PHE A 359 3.06 -28.78 4.64
N HIS A 360 2.80 -27.48 4.70
CA HIS A 360 3.50 -26.49 3.90
C HIS A 360 3.98 -25.33 4.77
N HIS A 361 5.17 -24.80 4.42
CA HIS A 361 5.67 -23.56 4.99
C HIS A 361 5.16 -22.38 4.20
N SER A 362 4.38 -21.53 4.85
CA SER A 362 3.97 -20.18 4.43
C SER A 362 3.35 -20.01 3.04
N PRO A 363 2.16 -19.40 2.95
CA PRO A 363 1.55 -19.11 1.65
C PRO A 363 2.36 -18.08 0.85
N LYS A 364 3.07 -17.16 1.52
CA LYS A 364 3.84 -16.07 0.89
C LYS A 364 4.91 -16.58 -0.08
N ARG A 365 5.44 -17.77 0.18
CA ARG A 365 6.47 -18.41 -0.67
C ARG A 365 5.95 -18.76 -2.05
N TYR A 366 4.65 -18.93 -2.19
CA TYR A 366 4.04 -19.37 -3.44
C TYR A 366 3.45 -18.23 -4.28
N PHE A 367 3.57 -16.98 -3.84
CA PHE A 367 3.10 -15.81 -4.59
C PHE A 367 3.69 -15.73 -6.00
N GLY A 368 2.83 -15.62 -7.01
CA GLY A 368 3.24 -15.51 -8.42
C GLY A 368 3.77 -16.81 -9.02
N GLN A 369 3.56 -17.96 -8.36
CA GLN A 369 3.92 -19.27 -8.91
C GLN A 369 2.70 -19.95 -9.52
N ASN A 370 2.78 -20.24 -10.83
CA ASN A 370 1.77 -21.06 -11.50
C ASN A 370 2.20 -22.53 -11.52
N ARG A 371 1.83 -23.28 -10.46
CA ARG A 371 2.17 -24.70 -10.33
C ARG A 371 1.09 -25.50 -9.59
N THR A 372 0.97 -26.76 -9.97
CA THR A 372 0.20 -27.79 -9.25
C THR A 372 1.11 -28.70 -8.45
N PHE A 373 0.59 -29.25 -7.36
CA PHE A 373 1.26 -30.33 -6.63
C PHE A 373 0.24 -31.35 -6.12
N PRO A 374 0.65 -32.63 -5.98
CA PRO A 374 -0.21 -33.66 -5.43
C PRO A 374 -0.33 -33.49 -3.92
N VAL A 375 -1.55 -33.70 -3.40
CA VAL A 375 -1.90 -33.76 -1.98
C VAL A 375 -2.49 -35.13 -1.71
N ILE A 376 -1.95 -35.82 -0.69
CA ILE A 376 -2.43 -37.13 -0.27
C ILE A 376 -3.14 -36.98 1.08
N LEU A 377 -4.45 -37.24 1.10
CA LEU A 377 -5.26 -37.24 2.31
C LEU A 377 -6.12 -38.51 2.35
N ASN A 378 -6.11 -39.21 3.49
CA ASN A 378 -6.85 -40.47 3.70
C ASN A 378 -6.59 -41.55 2.62
N GLY A 379 -5.41 -41.53 1.99
CA GLY A 379 -5.03 -42.46 0.93
C GLY A 379 -5.48 -42.06 -0.48
N GLU A 380 -6.17 -40.92 -0.65
CA GLU A 380 -6.52 -40.36 -1.95
C GLU A 380 -5.53 -39.26 -2.35
N GLU A 381 -5.01 -39.34 -3.58
CA GLU A 381 -4.09 -38.35 -4.15
C GLU A 381 -4.85 -37.45 -5.14
N GLN A 382 -4.83 -36.14 -4.90
CA GLN A 382 -5.44 -35.15 -5.78
C GLN A 382 -4.46 -33.98 -6.01
N ASN A 383 -4.45 -33.44 -7.22
CA ASN A 383 -3.62 -32.27 -7.52
C ASN A 383 -4.37 -30.99 -7.18
N ILE A 384 -3.72 -30.10 -6.42
CA ILE A 384 -4.25 -28.76 -6.15
C ILE A 384 -3.36 -27.69 -6.78
N GLN A 385 -3.97 -26.56 -7.14
CA GLN A 385 -3.23 -25.38 -7.54
C GLN A 385 -2.70 -24.65 -6.31
N VAL A 386 -1.48 -24.11 -6.41
CA VAL A 386 -0.91 -23.23 -5.39
C VAL A 386 -1.87 -22.11 -4.97
N ASN A 387 -2.57 -21.52 -5.93
CA ASN A 387 -3.48 -20.41 -5.66
C ASN A 387 -4.66 -20.81 -4.76
N GLN A 388 -5.13 -22.05 -4.88
CA GLN A 388 -6.17 -22.58 -3.99
C GLN A 388 -5.62 -22.69 -2.55
N LEU A 389 -4.36 -23.14 -2.38
CA LEU A 389 -3.72 -23.21 -1.07
C LEU A 389 -3.61 -21.82 -0.43
N ILE A 390 -3.16 -20.82 -1.19
CA ILE A 390 -3.06 -19.43 -0.70
C ILE A 390 -4.45 -18.88 -0.33
N GLN A 391 -5.45 -19.12 -1.19
CA GLN A 391 -6.84 -18.72 -0.93
C GLN A 391 -7.42 -19.37 0.33
N ALA A 392 -7.17 -20.66 0.54
CA ALA A 392 -7.59 -21.36 1.76
C ALA A 392 -6.89 -20.81 3.03
N ALA A 393 -5.65 -20.34 2.90
CA ALA A 393 -4.95 -19.67 4.01
C ALA A 393 -5.58 -18.32 4.36
N TRP A 394 -5.97 -17.52 3.35
CA TRP A 394 -6.76 -16.30 3.56
C TRP A 394 -8.09 -16.60 4.26
N ALA A 395 -8.82 -17.60 3.76
CA ALA A 395 -10.09 -18.01 4.34
C ALA A 395 -9.93 -18.35 5.84
N HIS A 396 -8.89 -19.09 6.20
CA HIS A 396 -8.64 -19.44 7.60
C HIS A 396 -8.33 -18.21 8.49
N LEU A 397 -7.58 -17.22 8.01
CA LEU A 397 -7.38 -15.98 8.78
C LEU A 397 -8.67 -15.15 8.93
N ILE A 398 -9.54 -15.17 7.92
CA ILE A 398 -10.87 -14.54 7.99
C ILE A 398 -11.72 -15.28 9.04
N ASP A 399 -11.73 -16.61 9.02
CA ASP A 399 -12.43 -17.44 10.01
C ASP A 399 -11.94 -17.14 11.44
N LEU A 400 -10.62 -17.08 11.66
CA LEU A 400 -10.04 -16.73 12.97
C LEU A 400 -10.43 -15.32 13.42
N THR A 401 -10.54 -14.38 12.48
CA THR A 401 -10.99 -13.01 12.77
C THR A 401 -12.45 -12.98 13.20
N GLU A 402 -13.30 -13.76 12.53
CA GLU A 402 -14.72 -13.88 12.88
C GLU A 402 -14.92 -14.62 14.21
N ASP A 403 -14.17 -15.69 14.45
CA ASP A 403 -14.14 -16.40 15.74
C ASP A 403 -13.76 -15.45 16.89
N TYR A 404 -12.76 -14.59 16.68
CA TYR A 404 -12.37 -13.57 17.65
C TYR A 404 -13.51 -12.57 17.90
N ARG A 405 -14.17 -12.05 16.86
CA ARG A 405 -15.31 -11.12 16.99
C ARG A 405 -16.45 -11.73 17.81
N GLN A 406 -16.72 -13.02 17.63
CA GLN A 406 -17.82 -13.72 18.30
C GLN A 406 -17.52 -14.12 19.74
N ARG A 407 -16.27 -14.49 20.05
CA ARG A 407 -15.88 -15.01 21.38
C ARG A 407 -15.28 -13.95 22.30
N SER A 408 -14.87 -12.81 21.76
CA SER A 408 -14.27 -11.73 22.55
C SER A 408 -15.30 -11.09 23.49
N LYS A 409 -14.80 -10.60 24.64
CA LYS A 409 -15.62 -9.83 25.58
C LYS A 409 -15.92 -8.41 25.08
N ARG A 410 -15.16 -7.93 24.08
CA ARG A 410 -15.37 -6.63 23.45
C ARG A 410 -16.60 -6.68 22.54
N ARG A 411 -17.34 -5.58 22.48
CA ARG A 411 -18.46 -5.44 21.54
C ARG A 411 -17.92 -5.10 20.15
N PHE A 412 -18.40 -5.79 19.12
CA PHE A 412 -18.11 -5.51 17.72
C PHE A 412 -19.36 -5.10 16.96
N SER A 413 -19.19 -4.33 15.88
CA SER A 413 -20.27 -4.10 14.91
C SER A 413 -20.72 -5.45 14.33
N GLU A 414 -22.02 -5.59 14.12
CA GLU A 414 -22.59 -6.75 13.44
C GLU A 414 -22.36 -6.68 11.93
N GLY A 415 -22.41 -7.85 11.29
CA GLY A 415 -22.40 -7.99 9.84
C GLY A 415 -21.18 -8.68 9.27
N ASP A 416 -21.26 -8.98 7.98
CA ASP A 416 -20.26 -9.76 7.24
C ASP A 416 -19.09 -8.88 6.80
N LEU A 417 -17.88 -9.45 6.88
CA LEU A 417 -16.64 -8.79 6.48
C LEU A 417 -16.58 -8.74 4.94
N LEU A 418 -16.93 -7.59 4.35
CA LEU A 418 -16.90 -7.41 2.87
C LEU A 418 -15.77 -6.50 2.38
N THR A 419 -14.89 -6.05 3.28
CA THR A 419 -13.80 -5.13 2.97
C THR A 419 -12.50 -5.61 3.58
N ALA A 420 -11.46 -5.79 2.74
CA ALA A 420 -10.14 -6.24 3.18
C ALA A 420 -9.02 -5.35 2.62
N VAL A 421 -7.98 -5.13 3.41
CA VAL A 421 -6.72 -4.52 2.99
C VAL A 421 -5.64 -5.59 3.03
N VAL A 422 -4.99 -5.86 1.91
CA VAL A 422 -4.01 -6.96 1.80
C VAL A 422 -2.65 -6.40 1.44
N THR A 423 -1.66 -6.60 2.31
CA THR A 423 -0.28 -6.19 2.06
C THR A 423 0.48 -7.26 1.27
N TYR A 424 1.55 -6.84 0.61
CA TYR A 424 2.41 -7.69 -0.21
C TYR A 424 3.86 -7.15 -0.20
N PRO A 425 4.85 -7.98 -0.56
CA PRO A 425 6.25 -7.54 -0.64
C PRO A 425 6.42 -6.32 -1.54
N THR A 426 7.22 -5.34 -1.12
CA THR A 426 7.44 -4.08 -1.83
C THR A 426 7.89 -4.30 -3.29
N VAL A 427 8.68 -5.36 -3.52
CA VAL A 427 9.20 -5.69 -4.85
C VAL A 427 8.32 -6.63 -5.67
N ALA A 428 7.15 -7.03 -5.16
CA ALA A 428 6.27 -7.97 -5.86
C ALA A 428 5.78 -7.39 -7.21
N PRO A 429 5.83 -8.19 -8.29
CA PRO A 429 5.37 -7.76 -9.61
C PRO A 429 3.83 -7.61 -9.66
N PRO A 430 3.28 -6.89 -10.66
CA PRO A 430 1.86 -6.59 -10.75
C PRO A 430 0.99 -7.85 -10.85
N VAL A 431 1.52 -8.91 -11.49
CA VAL A 431 0.85 -10.21 -11.61
C VAL A 431 0.47 -10.77 -10.24
N VAL A 432 1.39 -10.69 -9.27
CA VAL A 432 1.15 -11.12 -7.88
C VAL A 432 0.05 -10.28 -7.24
N ARG A 433 0.05 -8.96 -7.42
CA ARG A 433 -0.94 -8.05 -6.82
C ARG A 433 -2.35 -8.32 -7.36
N LYS A 434 -2.47 -8.51 -8.67
CA LYS A 434 -3.73 -8.86 -9.35
C LYS A 434 -4.26 -10.21 -8.88
N GLU A 435 -3.37 -11.20 -8.82
CA GLU A 435 -3.67 -12.55 -8.36
C GLU A 435 -4.15 -12.56 -6.91
N VAL A 436 -3.41 -11.91 -6.00
CA VAL A 436 -3.80 -11.72 -4.58
C VAL A 436 -5.19 -11.09 -4.49
N LYS A 437 -5.44 -10.02 -5.24
CA LYS A 437 -6.74 -9.34 -5.25
C LYS A 437 -7.87 -10.28 -5.69
N ALA A 438 -7.69 -10.99 -6.81
CA ALA A 438 -8.69 -11.91 -7.34
C ALA A 438 -9.00 -13.04 -6.35
N LEU A 439 -7.96 -13.66 -5.77
CA LEU A 439 -8.12 -14.78 -4.83
C LEU A 439 -8.90 -14.38 -3.57
N VAL A 440 -8.71 -13.17 -3.07
CA VAL A 440 -9.45 -12.67 -1.89
C VAL A 440 -10.89 -12.26 -2.27
N GLN A 441 -11.11 -11.72 -3.47
CA GLN A 441 -12.46 -11.41 -3.94
C GLN A 441 -13.32 -12.67 -4.10
N GLU A 442 -12.73 -13.77 -4.58
CA GLU A 442 -13.38 -15.07 -4.68
C GLU A 442 -13.80 -15.69 -3.33
N LEU A 443 -13.29 -15.17 -2.20
CA LEU A 443 -13.73 -15.55 -0.85
C LEU A 443 -15.00 -14.81 -0.38
N GLY A 444 -15.64 -14.03 -1.26
CA GLY A 444 -16.83 -13.23 -0.93
C GLY A 444 -16.50 -11.85 -0.35
N ILE A 445 -15.28 -11.35 -0.54
CA ILE A 445 -14.88 -9.99 -0.15
C ILE A 445 -15.05 -9.05 -1.35
N ASP A 446 -16.07 -8.20 -1.33
CA ASP A 446 -16.37 -7.28 -2.44
C ASP A 446 -15.27 -6.22 -2.65
N ASP A 447 -14.78 -5.63 -1.56
CA ASP A 447 -13.91 -4.46 -1.57
C ASP A 447 -12.49 -4.82 -1.07
N VAL A 448 -11.64 -5.26 -1.99
CA VAL A 448 -10.24 -5.62 -1.71
C VAL A 448 -9.29 -4.50 -2.13
N GLN A 449 -8.54 -3.97 -1.15
CA GLN A 449 -7.56 -2.91 -1.32
C GLN A 449 -6.14 -3.47 -1.26
N THR A 450 -5.39 -3.31 -2.37
CA THR A 450 -3.98 -3.73 -2.52
C THR A 450 -3.08 -2.53 -2.83
N ALA A 451 -3.45 -1.34 -2.36
CA ALA A 451 -2.66 -0.14 -2.60
C ALA A 451 -1.37 -0.13 -1.76
N TYR A 452 -1.39 -0.73 -0.58
CA TYR A 452 -0.32 -0.61 0.42
C TYR A 452 0.62 -1.83 0.39
N ASP A 453 1.90 -1.59 0.12
CA ASP A 453 2.95 -2.60 0.34
C ASP A 453 3.39 -2.64 1.82
N GLU A 454 4.23 -3.62 2.16
CA GLU A 454 4.69 -3.85 3.54
C GLU A 454 5.50 -2.66 4.10
N ALA A 455 6.48 -2.15 3.37
CA ALA A 455 7.33 -1.06 3.84
C ALA A 455 6.57 0.28 3.99
N VAL A 456 5.66 0.59 3.06
CA VAL A 456 4.79 1.76 3.14
C VAL A 456 3.84 1.66 4.33
N SER A 457 3.25 0.48 4.56
CA SER A 457 2.40 0.23 5.73
C SER A 457 3.15 0.48 7.05
N VAL A 458 4.38 -0.04 7.17
CA VAL A 458 5.26 0.21 8.33
C VAL A 458 5.54 1.70 8.51
N ALA A 459 5.83 2.43 7.42
CA ALA A 459 6.06 3.87 7.48
C ALA A 459 4.84 4.60 8.07
N ILE A 460 3.64 4.26 7.61
CA ILE A 460 2.38 4.88 8.07
C ILE A 460 2.11 4.55 9.54
N PHE A 461 2.37 3.32 9.98
CA PHE A 461 2.23 2.95 11.39
C PHE A 461 3.12 3.79 12.31
N PHE A 462 4.41 3.91 11.99
CA PHE A 462 5.33 4.67 12.83
C PHE A 462 5.10 6.18 12.71
N LEU A 463 4.67 6.67 11.54
CA LEU A 463 4.24 8.04 11.38
C LEU A 463 3.07 8.38 12.29
N TRP A 464 2.05 7.51 12.29
CA TRP A 464 0.93 7.61 13.21
C TRP A 464 1.38 7.57 14.66
N ARG A 465 2.26 6.64 15.05
CA ARG A 465 2.79 6.57 16.42
C ARG A 465 3.36 7.91 16.89
N GLU A 466 4.07 8.65 16.03
CA GLU A 466 4.62 9.96 16.38
C GLU A 466 3.52 11.03 16.62
N PHE A 467 2.35 10.90 16.00
CA PHE A 467 1.22 11.84 16.15
C PHE A 467 0.11 11.36 17.09
N GLY A 468 0.00 10.05 17.33
CA GLY A 468 -1.20 9.37 17.80
C GLY A 468 -1.47 9.49 19.31
N GLY A 469 -0.47 9.87 20.11
CA GLY A 469 -0.65 10.14 21.54
C GLY A 469 -1.30 11.50 21.80
N ASN A 470 -0.60 12.56 21.41
CA ASN A 470 -1.08 13.93 21.50
C ASN A 470 -0.66 14.69 20.25
N LEU A 471 -1.63 15.06 19.43
CA LEU A 471 -1.36 15.68 18.13
C LEU A 471 -0.56 16.98 18.25
N ASN A 472 -0.82 17.79 19.28
CA ASN A 472 -0.11 19.06 19.49
C ASN A 472 1.38 18.84 19.77
N LEU A 473 1.71 17.86 20.61
CA LEU A 473 3.10 17.51 20.92
C LEU A 473 3.77 16.78 19.74
N GLY A 474 3.03 15.89 19.07
CA GLY A 474 3.53 15.14 17.93
C GLY A 474 3.95 16.03 16.76
N ILE A 475 3.17 17.07 16.46
CA ILE A 475 3.52 18.08 15.43
C ILE A 475 4.82 18.80 15.78
N GLU A 476 4.98 19.25 17.01
CA GLU A 476 6.21 19.94 17.41
C GLU A 476 7.41 18.98 17.41
N SER A 477 7.23 17.74 17.89
CA SER A 477 8.26 16.70 17.80
C SER A 477 8.69 16.43 16.36
N PHE A 478 7.74 16.31 15.43
CA PHE A 478 7.99 16.13 14.01
C PHE A 478 8.85 17.26 13.43
N LYS A 479 8.50 18.52 13.73
CA LYS A 479 9.23 19.71 13.24
C LYS A 479 10.69 19.75 13.70
N THR A 480 11.02 19.22 14.89
CA THR A 480 12.41 19.21 15.40
C THR A 480 13.40 18.43 14.52
N ARG A 481 12.90 17.50 13.69
CA ARG A 481 13.71 16.67 12.79
C ARG A 481 13.71 17.18 11.34
N CYS A 482 12.93 18.22 11.05
CA CYS A 482 12.67 18.67 9.69
C CYS A 482 13.61 19.78 9.23
N ARG A 483 13.80 19.86 7.91
CA ARG A 483 14.22 21.07 7.22
C ARG A 483 13.00 21.97 7.04
N GLN A 484 13.13 23.26 7.35
CA GLN A 484 12.04 24.22 7.18
C GLN A 484 12.26 25.10 5.96
N ASP A 485 11.22 25.24 5.14
CA ASP A 485 11.10 26.27 4.10
C ASP A 485 9.74 26.96 4.25
N ARG A 486 9.74 28.23 4.64
CA ARG A 486 8.54 29.02 4.93
C ARG A 486 7.58 28.30 5.90
N ASN A 487 6.38 27.93 5.42
CA ASN A 487 5.33 27.23 6.16
C ASN A 487 5.38 25.69 5.98
N LYS A 488 6.48 25.15 5.44
CA LYS A 488 6.67 23.73 5.18
C LYS A 488 7.84 23.16 5.97
N TRP A 489 7.65 21.96 6.50
CA TRP A 489 8.66 21.17 7.20
C TRP A 489 8.80 19.82 6.51
N SER A 490 9.98 19.53 5.97
CA SER A 490 10.27 18.31 5.23
C SER A 490 11.31 17.43 5.94
N GLN A 491 11.11 16.12 5.91
CA GLN A 491 12.10 15.13 6.35
C GLN A 491 12.04 13.88 5.47
N ASN A 492 13.19 13.23 5.26
CA ASN A 492 13.26 11.96 4.53
C ASN A 492 13.31 10.80 5.52
N VAL A 493 12.47 9.81 5.27
CA VAL A 493 12.31 8.61 6.10
C VAL A 493 12.72 7.39 5.30
N LEU A 494 13.64 6.60 5.83
CA LEU A 494 14.00 5.30 5.28
C LEU A 494 13.42 4.20 6.17
N VAL A 495 12.61 3.32 5.60
CA VAL A 495 12.12 2.10 6.24
C VAL A 495 12.96 0.94 5.75
N LEU A 496 13.51 0.16 6.70
CA LEU A 496 14.16 -1.13 6.48
C LEU A 496 13.41 -2.20 7.27
N ASP A 497 12.61 -2.98 6.56
CA ASP A 497 11.95 -4.16 7.12
C ASP A 497 12.72 -5.42 6.72
N ILE A 498 13.29 -6.13 7.70
CA ILE A 498 13.93 -7.44 7.47
C ILE A 498 13.06 -8.50 8.15
N GLY A 499 12.17 -9.07 7.36
CA GLY A 499 11.24 -10.11 7.78
C GLY A 499 11.88 -11.49 7.90
N GLY A 500 11.02 -12.51 8.01
CA GLY A 500 11.44 -13.91 8.07
C GLY A 500 12.07 -14.40 6.76
N GLY A 501 11.53 -14.01 5.61
CA GLY A 501 12.08 -14.40 4.30
C GLY A 501 12.16 -13.28 3.27
N THR A 502 11.57 -12.12 3.53
CA THR A 502 11.62 -10.95 2.65
C THR A 502 12.34 -9.79 3.34
N THR A 503 13.00 -8.96 2.54
CA THR A 503 13.48 -7.64 2.93
C THR A 503 12.70 -6.62 2.12
N ASP A 504 12.16 -5.60 2.76
CA ASP A 504 11.26 -4.63 2.15
C ASP A 504 11.69 -3.20 2.56
N LEU A 505 11.82 -2.31 1.57
CA LEU A 505 12.45 -1.00 1.74
C LEU A 505 11.63 0.10 1.08
N ALA A 506 11.44 1.22 1.79
CA ALA A 506 10.85 2.42 1.23
C ALA A 506 11.60 3.67 1.70
N LEU A 507 11.88 4.58 0.77
CA LEU A 507 12.39 5.92 1.03
C LEU A 507 11.28 6.93 0.73
N ILE A 508 10.83 7.65 1.76
CA ILE A 508 9.67 8.55 1.69
C ILE A 508 10.07 9.94 2.15
N GLU A 509 9.76 10.96 1.37
CA GLU A 509 9.80 12.35 1.81
C GLU A 509 8.46 12.70 2.46
N LEU A 510 8.49 13.20 3.69
CA LEU A 510 7.32 13.66 4.40
C LEU A 510 7.35 15.19 4.48
N THR A 511 6.36 15.85 3.88
CA THR A 511 6.22 17.31 3.94
C THR A 511 5.00 17.71 4.74
N LEU A 512 5.20 18.33 5.90
CA LEU A 512 4.16 18.95 6.71
C LEU A 512 4.00 20.42 6.32
N GLU A 513 2.80 20.83 5.94
CA GLU A 513 2.47 22.21 5.56
C GLU A 513 1.43 22.79 6.51
N ASP A 514 1.64 24.02 7.01
CA ASP A 514 0.60 24.78 7.69
C ASP A 514 -0.39 25.31 6.63
N LYS A 515 -1.59 24.71 6.61
CA LYS A 515 -2.71 25.05 5.74
C LYS A 515 -3.89 25.60 6.54
N THR A 516 -3.61 26.31 7.63
CA THR A 516 -4.65 26.96 8.43
C THR A 516 -5.52 27.85 7.52
N PRO A 517 -6.86 27.66 7.52
CA PRO A 517 -7.74 28.42 6.64
C PRO A 517 -7.70 29.91 6.98
N PHE A 518 -8.01 30.75 6.00
CA PHE A 518 -8.10 32.19 6.21
C PHE A 518 -9.27 32.53 7.14
N PHE A 519 -9.00 33.37 8.13
CA PHE A 519 -9.99 34.01 9.00
C PHE A 519 -10.07 35.49 8.58
N ALA A 520 -11.26 36.00 8.30
CA ALA A 520 -11.41 37.41 7.94
C ALA A 520 -11.00 38.32 9.11
N ASP A 521 -10.58 39.55 8.85
CA ASP A 521 -10.04 40.48 9.87
C ASP A 521 -10.97 40.74 11.07
N ASN A 522 -12.26 40.46 10.91
CA ASN A 522 -13.30 40.61 11.95
C ASN A 522 -13.72 39.28 12.62
N GLU A 523 -13.14 38.13 12.23
CA GLU A 523 -13.45 36.82 12.81
C GLU A 523 -12.53 36.50 14.00
N ASP A 524 -13.13 36.08 15.12
CA ASP A 524 -12.38 35.60 16.28
C ASP A 524 -11.68 34.26 15.99
N ARG A 525 -10.35 34.25 16.15
CA ARG A 525 -9.50 33.05 16.01
C ARG A 525 -9.50 32.18 17.28
N GLY A 526 -10.14 32.64 18.36
CA GLY A 526 -10.19 31.95 19.64
C GLY A 526 -8.79 31.65 20.17
N LEU A 527 -8.57 30.42 20.62
CA LEU A 527 -7.31 29.97 21.22
C LEU A 527 -6.20 29.65 20.19
N GLY A 528 -6.42 29.89 18.89
CA GLY A 528 -5.35 29.92 17.89
C GLY A 528 -4.83 28.55 17.40
N GLY A 529 -5.68 27.52 17.35
CA GLY A 529 -5.34 26.22 16.76
C GLY A 529 -4.98 26.33 15.27
N ARG A 530 -4.26 25.31 14.76
CA ARG A 530 -3.74 25.27 13.38
C ARG A 530 -4.15 24.01 12.64
N TYR A 531 -4.28 24.13 11.33
CA TYR A 531 -4.54 23.00 10.44
C TYR A 531 -3.27 22.67 9.66
N TYR A 532 -2.84 21.41 9.74
CA TYR A 532 -1.66 20.92 9.04
C TYR A 532 -2.04 19.88 7.99
N LYS A 533 -1.36 19.90 6.85
CA LYS A 533 -1.41 18.84 5.85
C LYS A 533 -0.05 18.16 5.74
N LEU A 534 -0.01 16.86 5.96
CA LEU A 534 1.16 16.02 5.78
C LEU A 534 1.06 15.26 4.45
N THR A 535 2.02 15.50 3.57
CA THR A 535 2.06 14.96 2.22
C THR A 535 3.25 14.00 2.09
N PRO A 536 3.02 12.67 2.10
CA PRO A 536 4.05 11.68 1.87
C PRO A 536 4.33 11.50 0.37
N LYS A 537 5.60 11.55 -0.04
CA LYS A 537 6.07 11.32 -1.40
C LYS A 537 7.04 10.14 -1.43
N LEU A 538 6.72 9.09 -2.18
CA LEU A 538 7.59 7.94 -2.35
C LEU A 538 8.75 8.31 -3.29
N LEU A 539 9.97 8.39 -2.76
CA LEU A 539 11.19 8.68 -3.52
C LEU A 539 11.77 7.42 -4.17
N GLY A 540 11.55 6.27 -3.55
CA GLY A 540 11.92 4.98 -4.11
C GLY A 540 11.58 3.83 -3.18
N SER A 541 11.52 2.63 -3.75
CA SER A 541 11.26 1.38 -3.03
C SER A 541 12.17 0.27 -3.55
N SER A 542 12.57 -0.65 -2.67
CA SER A 542 13.36 -1.83 -3.03
C SER A 542 13.10 -2.97 -2.05
N GLY A 543 13.88 -4.04 -2.12
CA GLY A 543 13.68 -5.24 -1.32
C GLY A 543 14.21 -6.49 -2.00
N HIS A 544 13.99 -7.66 -1.40
CA HIS A 544 14.37 -8.96 -1.95
C HIS A 544 13.47 -10.07 -1.39
N LEU A 545 12.96 -10.96 -2.26
CA LEU A 545 11.91 -11.94 -1.92
C LEU A 545 12.39 -13.17 -1.11
N GLN A 546 13.70 -13.44 -1.11
CA GLN A 546 14.33 -14.56 -0.38
C GLN A 546 15.52 -14.12 0.49
N LEU A 547 15.46 -12.89 1.02
CA LEU A 547 16.49 -12.33 1.90
C LEU A 547 15.83 -11.96 3.23
N GLY A 548 16.09 -12.76 4.26
CA GLY A 548 15.52 -12.58 5.59
C GLY A 548 16.11 -13.57 6.59
N GLY A 549 15.48 -13.68 7.76
CA GLY A 549 15.95 -14.54 8.86
C GLY A 549 16.07 -16.03 8.51
N GLU A 550 15.28 -16.56 7.57
CA GLU A 550 15.31 -17.95 7.13
C GLU A 550 16.57 -18.27 6.32
N LEU A 551 17.09 -17.32 5.53
CA LEU A 551 18.38 -17.50 4.84
C LEU A 551 19.54 -17.57 5.85
N ILE A 552 19.51 -16.73 6.88
CA ILE A 552 20.48 -16.78 7.99
C ILE A 552 20.39 -18.13 8.69
N THR A 553 19.17 -18.62 8.94
CA THR A 553 18.92 -19.93 9.57
C THR A 553 19.46 -21.06 8.70
N LEU A 554 19.27 -21.00 7.38
CA LEU A 554 19.81 -21.99 6.43
C LEU A 554 21.34 -22.03 6.44
N ARG A 555 22.00 -20.87 6.55
CA ARG A 555 23.46 -20.82 6.68
C ARG A 555 23.96 -21.43 7.99
N ILE A 556 23.27 -21.16 9.10
CA ILE A 556 23.57 -21.77 10.40
C ILE A 556 23.28 -23.27 10.39
N PHE A 557 22.22 -23.71 9.71
CA PHE A 557 21.89 -25.12 9.49
C PHE A 557 23.05 -25.84 8.79
N ARG A 558 23.57 -25.25 7.69
CA ARG A 558 24.74 -25.77 6.96
C ARG A 558 25.99 -25.83 7.83
N LEU A 559 26.25 -24.77 8.61
CA LEU A 559 27.36 -24.72 9.55
C LEU A 559 27.25 -25.83 10.61
N LEU A 560 26.10 -25.95 11.28
CA LEU A 560 25.85 -26.97 12.30
C LEU A 560 25.98 -28.38 11.73
N LYS A 561 25.40 -28.64 10.54
CA LYS A 561 25.50 -29.92 9.85
C LYS A 561 26.96 -30.33 9.64
N VAL A 562 27.77 -29.41 9.12
CA VAL A 562 29.20 -29.65 8.87
C VAL A 562 29.97 -29.77 10.18
N ALA A 563 29.68 -28.95 11.17
CA ALA A 563 30.34 -29.00 12.47
C ALA A 563 30.07 -30.33 13.20
N ILE A 564 28.84 -30.84 13.14
CA ILE A 564 28.48 -32.18 13.65
C ILE A 564 29.25 -33.26 12.87
N ALA A 565 29.27 -33.19 11.54
CA ALA A 565 29.97 -34.18 10.73
C ALA A 565 31.48 -34.21 11.01
N ASP A 566 32.12 -33.05 11.08
CA ASP A 566 33.55 -32.90 11.40
C ASP A 566 33.87 -33.43 12.80
N PHE A 567 33.03 -33.10 13.78
CA PHE A 567 33.14 -33.60 15.14
C PHE A 567 33.07 -35.13 15.21
N LEU A 568 32.10 -35.74 14.54
CA LEU A 568 31.92 -37.21 14.55
C LEU A 568 33.08 -37.93 13.85
N LEU A 569 33.52 -37.46 12.69
CA LEU A 569 34.65 -38.04 11.96
C LEU A 569 35.98 -37.88 12.72
N THR A 570 36.13 -36.76 13.43
CA THR A 570 37.24 -36.56 14.37
C THR A 570 37.19 -37.60 15.50
N GLY A 571 36.03 -37.78 16.14
CA GLY A 571 35.85 -38.76 17.21
C GLY A 571 36.17 -40.20 16.81
N ILE A 572 35.87 -40.60 15.56
CA ILE A 572 36.28 -41.91 15.02
C ILE A 572 37.80 -41.99 14.88
N THR A 573 38.44 -40.92 14.40
CA THR A 573 39.89 -40.87 14.17
C THR A 573 40.70 -40.87 15.47
N THR A 574 40.16 -40.25 16.53
CA THR A 574 40.76 -40.21 17.88
C THR A 574 40.42 -41.42 18.73
N GLY A 575 39.41 -42.22 18.34
CA GLY A 575 38.95 -43.38 19.09
C GLY A 575 37.98 -43.06 20.24
N ASP A 576 37.38 -41.86 20.23
CA ASP A 576 36.38 -41.44 21.22
C ASP A 576 34.97 -41.99 20.88
N ILE A 577 34.74 -42.32 19.61
CA ILE A 577 33.50 -42.85 19.06
C ILE A 577 33.81 -44.10 18.24
N GLU A 578 32.96 -45.12 18.34
CA GLU A 578 32.97 -46.29 17.46
C GLU A 578 31.74 -46.30 16.55
N SER A 579 31.95 -46.44 15.25
CA SER A 579 30.87 -46.60 14.25
C SER A 579 31.41 -47.16 12.94
N ASP A 580 31.13 -48.44 12.67
CA ASP A 580 31.52 -49.15 11.43
C ASP A 580 31.21 -48.33 10.16
N LYS A 581 30.00 -47.74 10.10
CA LYS A 581 29.54 -46.95 8.94
C LYS A 581 30.42 -45.71 8.66
N LEU A 582 30.89 -45.05 9.72
CA LEU A 582 31.69 -43.82 9.60
C LEU A 582 33.16 -44.16 9.35
N GLU A 583 33.64 -45.27 9.90
CA GLU A 583 34.97 -45.79 9.60
C GLU A 583 35.08 -46.23 8.12
N ASP A 584 34.09 -46.97 7.61
CA ASP A 584 33.99 -47.32 6.20
C ASP A 584 33.95 -46.09 5.29
N LEU A 585 33.21 -45.05 5.70
CA LEU A 585 33.12 -43.79 4.98
C LEU A 585 34.51 -43.12 4.87
N ILE A 586 35.28 -43.09 5.95
CA ILE A 586 36.65 -42.53 5.97
C ILE A 586 37.56 -43.28 5.01
N ASN A 587 37.49 -44.62 5.03
CA ASN A 587 38.40 -45.48 4.29
C ASN A 587 38.12 -45.55 2.78
N SER A 588 36.89 -45.27 2.33
CA SER A 588 36.46 -45.59 0.96
C SER A 588 35.78 -44.46 0.19
N GLU A 589 35.24 -43.45 0.86
CA GLU A 589 34.24 -42.55 0.28
C GLU A 589 34.45 -41.07 0.55
N LEU A 590 35.34 -40.71 1.49
CA LEU A 590 35.69 -39.31 1.75
C LEU A 590 36.53 -38.72 0.63
N ASN A 591 36.30 -37.43 0.37
CA ASN A 591 37.13 -36.67 -0.57
C ASN A 591 38.55 -36.54 -0.01
N GLU A 592 39.57 -36.86 -0.82
CA GLU A 592 41.00 -36.87 -0.43
C GLU A 592 41.45 -35.55 0.21
N ARG A 593 40.80 -34.43 -0.13
CA ARG A 593 41.09 -33.11 0.44
C ARG A 593 40.89 -33.00 1.96
N PHE A 594 40.09 -33.90 2.54
CA PHE A 594 39.78 -33.94 3.97
C PHE A 594 40.53 -35.06 4.69
N LEU A 595 41.45 -35.74 4.00
CA LEU A 595 42.26 -36.82 4.53
C LEU A 595 43.72 -36.39 4.70
N GLU A 596 44.38 -36.90 5.73
CA GLU A 596 45.82 -36.80 5.95
C GLU A 596 46.31 -38.18 6.39
N ASP A 597 47.24 -38.77 5.64
CA ASP A 597 47.72 -40.16 5.82
C ASP A 597 46.60 -41.22 5.89
N GLY A 598 45.55 -41.04 5.08
CA GLY A 598 44.39 -41.94 5.04
C GLY A 598 43.44 -41.82 6.23
N LYS A 599 43.65 -40.85 7.12
CA LYS A 599 42.77 -40.54 8.26
C LYS A 599 42.05 -39.22 8.05
N PHE A 600 40.90 -39.04 8.68
CA PHE A 600 40.20 -37.76 8.61
C PHE A 600 41.01 -36.65 9.29
N LYS A 601 41.15 -35.52 8.59
CA LYS A 601 41.82 -34.33 9.10
C LYS A 601 40.84 -33.49 9.92
N SER A 602 40.99 -33.51 11.25
CA SER A 602 40.12 -32.77 12.16
C SER A 602 40.01 -31.27 11.83
N GLY A 603 38.78 -30.76 11.85
CA GLY A 603 38.42 -29.38 11.52
C GLY A 603 38.49 -29.04 10.03
N SER A 604 38.79 -29.98 9.14
CA SER A 604 38.96 -29.70 7.71
C SER A 604 37.65 -29.38 7.00
N LEU A 605 36.52 -29.97 7.41
CA LEU A 605 35.21 -29.65 6.85
C LEU A 605 34.73 -28.30 7.37
N LEU A 606 34.83 -28.08 8.68
CA LEU A 606 34.35 -26.85 9.33
C LEU A 606 35.06 -25.60 8.75
N LYS A 607 36.37 -25.68 8.48
CA LYS A 607 37.15 -24.60 7.84
C LYS A 607 36.61 -24.17 6.47
N CYS A 608 35.87 -25.02 5.78
CA CYS A 608 35.29 -24.70 4.48
C CYS A 608 34.03 -23.81 4.60
N LEU A 609 33.37 -23.81 5.76
CA LEU A 609 32.13 -23.05 6.01
C LEU A 609 32.32 -21.91 7.02
N ASP A 610 33.26 -22.02 7.96
CA ASP A 610 33.50 -21.03 9.01
C ASP A 610 34.25 -19.78 8.51
N LYS A 611 33.62 -19.09 7.55
CA LYS A 611 34.09 -17.86 6.89
C LYS A 611 32.90 -17.08 6.32
N GLU A 612 33.12 -15.82 5.94
CA GLU A 612 32.04 -14.88 5.59
C GLU A 612 31.23 -15.24 4.32
N ASN A 613 31.89 -15.72 3.27
CA ASN A 613 31.25 -16.03 1.98
C ASN A 613 31.75 -17.37 1.44
N PRO A 614 31.34 -18.50 2.04
CA PRO A 614 31.86 -19.79 1.66
C PRO A 614 31.31 -20.28 0.30
N GLU A 615 30.15 -19.81 -0.15
CA GLU A 615 29.44 -20.36 -1.32
C GLU A 615 30.19 -20.23 -2.66
N GLY A 616 31.16 -19.30 -2.76
CA GLY A 616 31.99 -19.11 -3.96
C GLY A 616 33.18 -20.07 -4.07
N ASP A 617 33.44 -20.89 -3.05
CA ASP A 617 34.57 -21.83 -3.02
C ASP A 617 34.13 -23.24 -3.40
N VAL A 618 34.85 -23.91 -4.30
CA VAL A 618 34.58 -25.31 -4.66
C VAL A 618 34.63 -26.22 -3.41
N ALA A 619 35.46 -25.88 -2.43
CA ALA A 619 35.55 -26.59 -1.14
C ALA A 619 34.26 -26.61 -0.33
N PHE A 620 33.41 -25.59 -0.47
CA PHE A 620 32.16 -25.50 0.25
C PHE A 620 31.19 -26.61 -0.15
N LYS A 621 31.05 -26.85 -1.46
CA LYS A 621 30.17 -27.91 -1.96
C LYS A 621 30.67 -29.29 -1.56
N ASP A 622 31.97 -29.54 -1.69
CA ASP A 622 32.60 -30.80 -1.25
C ASP A 622 32.39 -31.08 0.24
N ALA A 623 32.49 -30.05 1.09
CA ALA A 623 32.26 -30.19 2.52
C ALA A 623 30.79 -30.49 2.85
N LEU A 624 29.83 -29.85 2.18
CA LEU A 624 28.40 -30.14 2.33
C LEU A 624 28.02 -31.53 1.82
N ASP A 625 28.55 -31.94 0.66
CA ASP A 625 28.32 -33.27 0.11
C ASP A 625 28.93 -34.35 1.01
N THR A 626 30.09 -34.08 1.61
CA THR A 626 30.69 -34.96 2.62
C THR A 626 29.83 -35.02 3.89
N ALA A 627 29.38 -33.88 4.41
CA ALA A 627 28.54 -33.83 5.60
C ALA A 627 27.17 -34.50 5.37
N GLU A 628 26.62 -34.45 4.16
CA GLU A 628 25.39 -35.19 3.78
C GLU A 628 25.55 -36.71 3.89
N LYS A 629 26.77 -37.24 3.73
CA LYS A 629 27.03 -38.68 3.93
C LYS A 629 27.03 -39.07 5.42
N VAL A 630 27.41 -38.14 6.30
CA VAL A 630 27.45 -38.35 7.75
C VAL A 630 26.08 -38.08 8.39
N LEU A 631 25.50 -36.91 8.13
CA LEU A 631 24.21 -36.46 8.65
C LEU A 631 23.27 -36.11 7.49
N PRO A 632 22.59 -37.11 6.89
CA PRO A 632 21.76 -36.91 5.71
C PRO A 632 20.47 -36.13 6.00
N THR A 633 20.24 -35.03 5.26
CA THR A 633 19.03 -34.19 5.41
C THR A 633 18.30 -33.92 4.09
N ARG A 634 18.90 -34.22 2.93
CA ARG A 634 18.29 -33.96 1.61
C ARG A 634 17.08 -34.86 1.35
N TRP A 635 15.88 -34.37 1.63
CA TRP A 635 14.66 -35.18 1.61
C TRP A 635 13.90 -35.18 0.27
N GLN A 636 14.26 -34.32 -0.71
CA GLN A 636 13.57 -34.26 -2.01
C GLN A 636 13.52 -35.62 -2.72
N GLN A 637 14.61 -36.39 -2.69
CA GLN A 637 14.69 -37.73 -3.27
C GLN A 637 14.66 -38.86 -2.23
N ALA A 638 14.72 -38.51 -0.95
CA ALA A 638 14.77 -39.45 0.17
C ALA A 638 13.88 -38.95 1.32
N PRO A 639 12.54 -39.06 1.17
CA PRO A 639 11.57 -38.49 2.09
C PRO A 639 11.82 -38.83 3.56
N GLN A 640 12.32 -40.03 3.86
CA GLN A 640 12.65 -40.47 5.22
C GLN A 640 13.64 -39.55 5.99
N ARG A 641 14.39 -38.67 5.30
CA ARG A 641 15.32 -37.69 5.90
C ARG A 641 14.63 -36.44 6.45
N LEU A 642 13.32 -36.30 6.23
CA LEU A 642 12.54 -35.12 6.61
C LEU A 642 12.62 -34.83 8.12
N GLN A 643 12.62 -35.87 8.96
CA GLN A 643 12.74 -35.70 10.41
C GLN A 643 14.07 -35.07 10.81
N THR A 644 15.18 -35.64 10.33
CA THR A 644 16.53 -35.12 10.59
C THR A 644 16.67 -33.67 10.13
N PHE A 645 16.13 -33.33 8.95
CA PHE A 645 16.11 -31.96 8.44
C PHE A 645 15.43 -31.00 9.43
N TYR A 646 14.21 -31.31 9.88
CA TYR A 646 13.47 -30.41 10.77
C TYR A 646 14.04 -30.32 12.18
N THR A 647 14.56 -31.42 12.73
CA THR A 647 15.23 -31.38 14.04
C THR A 647 16.47 -30.49 13.97
N LEU A 648 17.31 -30.63 12.92
CA LEU A 648 18.47 -29.77 12.73
C LEU A 648 18.08 -28.31 12.44
N TRP A 649 16.99 -28.07 11.69
CA TRP A 649 16.45 -26.74 11.43
C TRP A 649 16.01 -26.03 12.72
N ASP A 650 15.28 -26.74 13.60
CA ASP A 650 14.86 -26.19 14.90
C ASP A 650 16.08 -25.83 15.78
N HIS A 651 17.16 -26.64 15.73
CA HIS A 651 18.43 -26.32 16.41
C HIS A 651 19.13 -25.11 15.79
N ALA A 652 19.13 -24.97 14.47
CA ALA A 652 19.71 -23.81 13.78
C ALA A 652 18.96 -22.51 14.11
N GLU A 653 17.62 -22.56 14.16
CA GLU A 653 16.80 -21.42 14.58
C GLU A 653 17.09 -21.02 16.03
N ALA A 654 17.20 -22.01 16.93
CA ALA A 654 17.55 -21.77 18.32
C ALA A 654 18.96 -21.17 18.48
N ALA A 655 19.93 -21.66 17.70
CA ALA A 655 21.28 -21.11 17.67
C ALA A 655 21.29 -19.65 17.18
N LYS A 656 20.55 -19.34 16.10
CA LYS A 656 20.38 -17.97 15.58
C LYS A 656 19.82 -17.04 16.65
N LEU A 657 18.73 -17.43 17.30
CA LEU A 657 18.05 -16.62 18.30
C LEU A 657 18.87 -16.44 19.58
N LYS A 658 19.73 -17.41 19.94
CA LYS A 658 20.60 -17.31 21.12
C LYS A 658 21.85 -16.49 20.84
N LEU A 659 22.57 -16.81 19.76
CA LEU A 659 23.85 -16.18 19.41
C LEU A 659 23.67 -14.78 18.81
N GLY A 660 22.53 -14.50 18.19
CA GLY A 660 22.21 -13.18 17.65
C GLY A 660 21.76 -12.14 18.68
N GLN A 661 21.68 -12.51 19.96
CA GLN A 661 21.37 -11.57 21.03
C GLN A 661 22.53 -10.59 21.26
N LYS A 662 22.21 -9.44 21.86
CA LYS A 662 23.23 -8.51 22.31
C LYS A 662 24.05 -9.14 23.42
N SER A 663 25.38 -9.08 23.28
CA SER A 663 26.29 -9.65 24.29
C SER A 663 26.04 -9.04 25.67
N PRO A 664 26.09 -9.85 26.74
CA PRO A 664 25.99 -9.34 28.10
C PRO A 664 27.09 -8.32 28.39
N GLY A 665 26.76 -7.26 29.14
CA GLY A 665 27.69 -6.17 29.45
C GLY A 665 28.88 -6.56 30.34
N ASP A 666 28.93 -7.80 30.82
CA ASP A 666 30.02 -8.37 31.61
C ASP A 666 31.18 -8.93 30.76
N GLY A 667 31.06 -8.90 29.43
CA GLY A 667 32.07 -9.39 28.49
C GLY A 667 32.04 -10.91 28.26
N SER A 668 31.03 -11.63 28.77
CA SER A 668 30.83 -13.04 28.47
C SER A 668 30.44 -13.25 26.99
N LEU A 669 31.03 -14.26 26.37
CA LEU A 669 30.68 -14.65 24.99
C LEU A 669 29.43 -15.51 25.02
N LEU A 670 28.50 -15.21 24.11
CA LEU A 670 27.34 -16.06 23.88
C LEU A 670 27.77 -17.34 23.17
N THR A 671 27.34 -18.48 23.71
CA THR A 671 27.60 -19.80 23.14
C THR A 671 26.31 -20.59 22.99
N PHE A 672 26.23 -21.42 21.97
CA PHE A 672 25.16 -22.38 21.75
C PHE A 672 25.75 -23.79 21.74
N THR A 673 25.30 -24.64 22.65
CA THR A 673 25.82 -25.99 22.81
C THR A 673 24.74 -27.00 22.48
N LEU A 674 25.05 -27.93 21.57
CA LEU A 674 24.29 -29.15 21.38
C LEU A 674 24.80 -30.21 22.37
N SER A 675 23.86 -30.77 23.14
CA SER A 675 24.15 -31.84 24.09
C SER A 675 24.29 -33.21 23.40
N GLU A 676 24.88 -34.16 24.11
CA GLU A 676 24.94 -35.56 23.69
C GLU A 676 23.56 -36.11 23.30
N GLN A 677 22.52 -35.79 24.08
CA GLN A 677 21.15 -36.23 23.82
C GLN A 677 20.64 -35.71 22.46
N GLN A 678 20.90 -34.43 22.15
CA GLN A 678 20.46 -33.81 20.90
C GLN A 678 21.22 -34.36 19.69
N ILE A 679 22.53 -34.58 19.82
CA ILE A 679 23.34 -35.19 18.76
C ILE A 679 22.93 -36.65 18.54
N SER A 680 22.70 -37.41 19.62
CA SER A 680 22.24 -38.80 19.55
C SER A 680 20.85 -38.93 18.92
N GLU A 681 19.96 -37.97 19.16
CA GLU A 681 18.66 -37.91 18.50
C GLU A 681 18.81 -37.80 16.97
N LEU A 682 19.64 -36.86 16.49
CA LEU A 682 19.92 -36.66 15.07
C LEU A 682 20.54 -37.89 14.40
N LEU A 683 21.45 -38.58 15.10
CA LEU A 683 22.10 -39.81 14.62
C LEU A 683 21.11 -40.97 14.52
N THR A 684 20.26 -41.12 15.53
CA THR A 684 19.22 -42.16 15.58
C THR A 684 18.25 -42.00 14.40
N GLN A 685 17.79 -40.77 14.14
CA GLN A 685 16.92 -40.44 13.01
C GLN A 685 17.60 -40.72 11.65
N SER A 686 18.93 -40.62 11.60
CA SER A 686 19.74 -40.84 10.39
C SER A 686 20.23 -42.29 10.22
N ALA A 687 19.78 -43.21 11.09
CA ALA A 687 20.23 -44.60 11.14
C ALA A 687 21.76 -44.76 11.22
N VAL A 688 22.45 -43.82 11.88
CA VAL A 688 23.88 -43.90 12.17
C VAL A 688 24.03 -44.47 13.58
N LYS A 689 24.61 -45.67 13.69
CA LYS A 689 24.88 -46.31 14.98
C LYS A 689 26.26 -45.89 15.47
N CYS A 690 26.30 -45.15 16.56
CA CYS A 690 27.55 -44.77 17.22
C CYS A 690 27.54 -45.29 18.66
N GLN A 691 28.67 -45.82 19.13
CA GLN A 691 28.94 -46.04 20.55
C GLN A 691 29.89 -44.97 21.06
N ILE A 692 29.51 -44.29 22.14
CA ILE A 692 30.30 -43.24 22.77
C ILE A 692 31.15 -43.92 23.86
N ILE A 693 32.47 -43.87 23.71
CA ILE A 693 33.38 -44.54 24.65
C ILE A 693 33.61 -43.68 25.90
N ILE A 694 33.61 -42.36 25.75
CA ILE A 694 33.85 -41.40 26.83
C ILE A 694 32.57 -40.59 27.09
N PRO A 695 31.88 -40.80 28.23
CA PRO A 695 30.76 -39.94 28.66
C PRO A 695 31.21 -38.48 28.78
N ASP A 696 30.35 -37.52 28.39
CA ASP A 696 30.65 -36.08 28.30
C ASP A 696 31.59 -35.64 27.16
N ALA A 697 32.09 -36.54 26.31
CA ALA A 697 32.92 -36.16 25.16
C ALA A 697 32.12 -35.55 23.98
N ILE A 698 30.81 -35.76 23.93
CA ILE A 698 29.95 -35.32 22.82
C ILE A 698 29.18 -34.07 23.19
N SER A 699 29.86 -32.93 23.05
CA SER A 699 29.21 -31.62 23.02
C SER A 699 29.79 -30.79 21.90
N LEU A 700 28.91 -30.20 21.08
CA LEU A 700 29.32 -29.27 20.03
C LEU A 700 28.90 -27.88 20.45
N THR A 701 29.85 -26.94 20.51
CA THR A 701 29.58 -25.54 20.84
C THR A 701 29.87 -24.65 19.65
N LEU A 702 28.91 -23.81 19.29
CA LEU A 702 29.11 -22.65 18.42
C LEU A 702 29.24 -21.39 19.28
N ASP A 703 30.15 -20.51 18.90
CA ASP A 703 30.32 -19.20 19.53
C ASP A 703 29.71 -18.07 18.68
N SER A 704 29.64 -16.87 19.25
CA SER A 704 29.13 -15.68 18.58
C SER A 704 29.96 -15.26 17.36
N GLN A 705 31.27 -15.53 17.32
CA GLN A 705 32.12 -15.17 16.18
C GLN A 705 31.82 -16.05 14.96
N GLN A 706 31.61 -17.34 15.16
CA GLN A 706 31.18 -18.26 14.10
C GLN A 706 29.80 -17.89 13.57
N PHE A 707 28.88 -17.51 14.46
CA PHE A 707 27.59 -16.95 14.06
C PHE A 707 27.76 -15.68 13.22
N ASP A 708 28.57 -14.72 13.67
CA ASP A 708 28.78 -13.46 12.97
C ASP A 708 29.34 -13.69 11.57
N ARG A 709 30.39 -14.50 11.43
CA ARG A 709 30.95 -14.87 10.11
C ARG A 709 29.89 -15.49 9.21
N THR A 710 29.03 -16.35 9.73
CA THR A 710 28.02 -17.06 8.95
C THR A 710 26.85 -16.16 8.53
N ALA A 711 26.41 -15.27 9.42
CA ALA A 711 25.23 -14.44 9.23
C ALA A 711 25.52 -13.12 8.48
N ILE A 712 26.72 -12.56 8.62
CA ILE A 712 27.02 -11.17 8.23
C ILE A 712 26.79 -10.89 6.74
N SER A 713 27.06 -11.85 5.86
CA SER A 713 26.94 -11.65 4.40
C SER A 713 25.49 -11.37 3.96
N ALA A 714 24.51 -12.10 4.50
CA ALA A 714 23.09 -11.84 4.23
C ALA A 714 22.62 -10.49 4.83
N ILE A 715 23.14 -10.13 6.01
CA ILE A 715 22.85 -8.83 6.65
C ILE A 715 23.45 -7.67 5.85
N LYS A 716 24.70 -7.83 5.37
CA LYS A 716 25.37 -6.87 4.48
C LYS A 716 24.62 -6.69 3.17
N GLU A 717 24.09 -7.76 2.58
CA GLU A 717 23.25 -7.68 1.38
C GLU A 717 22.01 -6.81 1.65
N ALA A 718 21.25 -7.07 2.73
CA ALA A 718 20.04 -6.32 3.06
C ALA A 718 20.32 -4.82 3.33
N ILE A 719 21.36 -4.52 4.11
CA ILE A 719 21.77 -3.14 4.42
C ILE A 719 22.37 -2.46 3.18
N GLY A 720 23.04 -3.22 2.31
CA GLY A 720 23.57 -2.75 1.03
C GLY A 720 22.49 -2.25 0.09
N ILE A 721 21.35 -2.95 0.01
CA ILE A 721 20.18 -2.51 -0.76
C ILE A 721 19.64 -1.19 -0.18
N ALA A 722 19.52 -1.08 1.15
CA ALA A 722 19.07 0.15 1.81
C ALA A 722 19.99 1.34 1.53
N LYS A 723 21.30 1.10 1.59
CA LYS A 723 22.34 2.09 1.27
C LYS A 723 22.27 2.52 -0.20
N GLY A 724 22.20 1.57 -1.13
CA GLY A 724 22.08 1.85 -2.56
C GLY A 724 20.83 2.66 -2.91
N LEU A 725 19.69 2.35 -2.29
CA LEU A 725 18.47 3.12 -2.43
C LEU A 725 18.63 4.56 -1.89
N MET A 726 19.22 4.73 -0.72
CA MET A 726 19.47 6.06 -0.13
C MET A 726 20.41 6.90 -1.02
N GLU A 727 21.55 6.34 -1.41
CA GLU A 727 22.61 7.06 -2.13
C GLU A 727 22.20 7.42 -3.57
N SER A 728 21.35 6.62 -4.20
CA SER A 728 20.83 6.88 -5.56
C SER A 728 19.67 7.89 -5.62
N ARG A 729 18.98 8.15 -4.50
CA ARG A 729 17.77 8.99 -4.47
C ARG A 729 17.97 10.34 -3.80
N LEU A 730 18.94 10.45 -2.90
CA LEU A 730 19.20 11.69 -2.18
C LEU A 730 20.36 12.45 -2.82
N ASN A 731 20.32 13.78 -2.72
CA ASN A 731 21.39 14.65 -3.22
C ASN A 731 22.07 15.42 -2.08
N THR A 732 23.37 15.18 -1.87
CA THR A 732 24.16 15.88 -0.85
C THR A 732 24.31 17.38 -1.12
N GLN A 733 24.35 17.81 -2.38
CA GLN A 733 24.45 19.23 -2.76
C GLN A 733 23.19 20.00 -2.37
N ALA A 734 22.03 19.34 -2.40
CA ALA A 734 20.75 19.88 -1.93
C ALA A 734 20.54 19.67 -0.42
N ASN A 735 21.55 19.21 0.32
CA ASN A 735 21.49 18.85 1.74
C ASN A 735 20.35 17.85 2.07
N GLN A 736 20.02 16.98 1.13
CA GLN A 736 19.05 15.90 1.34
C GLN A 736 19.75 14.70 1.97
N LYS A 737 19.26 14.30 3.14
CA LYS A 737 19.75 13.17 3.94
C LYS A 737 18.58 12.40 4.50
N VAL A 738 18.79 11.15 4.91
CA VAL A 738 17.83 10.42 5.72
C VAL A 738 17.81 11.05 7.11
N ASP A 739 16.65 11.56 7.50
CA ASP A 739 16.42 12.24 8.78
C ASP A 739 15.85 11.28 9.83
N TRP A 740 15.22 10.19 9.38
CA TRP A 740 14.62 9.18 10.23
C TRP A 740 14.78 7.78 9.61
N LEU A 741 15.39 6.86 10.35
CA LEU A 741 15.50 5.46 9.99
C LEU A 741 14.52 4.64 10.84
N ILE A 742 13.66 3.88 10.19
CA ILE A 742 12.71 2.97 10.82
C ILE A 742 13.15 1.55 10.52
N LEU A 743 13.32 0.75 11.57
CA LEU A 743 13.62 -0.66 11.49
C LEU A 743 12.34 -1.46 11.83
N SER A 744 12.02 -2.44 11.00
CA SER A 744 10.89 -3.36 11.17
C SER A 744 11.32 -4.79 10.84
N GLY A 745 10.45 -5.75 11.16
CA GLY A 745 10.72 -7.17 10.92
C GLY A 745 11.56 -7.81 12.03
N LYS A 746 11.30 -9.10 12.28
CA LYS A 746 11.90 -9.83 13.40
C LYS A 746 13.41 -10.03 13.28
N THR A 747 13.96 -9.98 12.07
CA THR A 747 15.41 -10.17 11.86
C THR A 747 16.21 -8.95 12.31
N CYS A 748 15.60 -7.76 12.36
CA CYS A 748 16.22 -6.57 12.94
C CYS A 748 16.52 -6.67 14.45
N ASN A 749 16.05 -7.72 15.13
CA ASN A 749 16.40 -8.02 16.52
C ASN A 749 17.82 -8.56 16.72
N LEU A 750 18.47 -9.03 15.64
CA LEU A 750 19.84 -9.51 15.73
C LEU A 750 20.77 -8.32 15.99
N ASP A 751 21.61 -8.40 17.02
CA ASP A 751 22.55 -7.32 17.39
C ASP A 751 23.47 -6.95 16.21
N LEU A 752 23.85 -7.96 15.42
CA LEU A 752 24.66 -7.83 14.21
C LEU A 752 24.05 -6.90 13.16
N VAL A 753 22.71 -6.83 13.06
CA VAL A 753 22.02 -5.89 12.16
C VAL A 753 22.26 -4.45 12.62
N GLN A 754 22.12 -4.17 13.92
CA GLN A 754 22.37 -2.83 14.46
C GLN A 754 23.84 -2.42 14.31
N GLN A 755 24.77 -3.35 14.57
CA GLN A 755 26.20 -3.13 14.39
C GLN A 755 26.53 -2.82 12.92
N GLN A 756 25.99 -3.59 11.97
CA GLN A 756 26.27 -3.38 10.56
C GLN A 756 25.62 -2.10 10.01
N ILE A 757 24.42 -1.73 10.47
CA ILE A 757 23.81 -0.43 10.15
C ILE A 757 24.72 0.69 10.64
N TYR A 758 25.23 0.61 11.88
CA TYR A 758 26.18 1.58 12.39
C TYR A 758 27.43 1.68 11.52
N LEU A 759 28.05 0.54 11.18
CA LEU A 759 29.28 0.48 10.40
C LEU A 759 29.13 1.09 8.99
N GLU A 760 28.00 0.87 8.33
CA GLU A 760 27.73 1.40 6.98
C GLU A 760 27.25 2.85 7.01
N PHE A 761 26.23 3.15 7.82
CA PHE A 761 25.53 4.43 7.75
C PHE A 761 26.29 5.55 8.45
N SER A 762 27.09 5.26 9.49
CA SER A 762 27.92 6.29 10.14
C SER A 762 28.99 6.89 9.20
N LYS A 763 29.33 6.17 8.13
CA LYS A 763 30.29 6.60 7.10
C LYS A 763 29.63 7.26 5.89
N SER A 764 28.32 7.13 5.73
CA SER A 764 27.61 7.65 4.57
C SER A 764 27.36 9.16 4.71
N PRO A 765 27.60 9.99 3.66
CA PRO A 765 27.29 11.42 3.73
C PRO A 765 25.79 11.72 3.73
N TYR A 766 24.96 10.72 3.40
CA TYR A 766 23.50 10.80 3.31
C TYR A 766 22.77 10.45 4.61
N PHE A 767 23.49 10.08 5.67
CA PHE A 767 22.91 9.84 6.99
C PHE A 767 23.77 10.48 8.07
N VAL A 768 23.15 11.08 9.08
CA VAL A 768 23.85 11.61 10.25
C VAL A 768 23.51 10.71 11.42
N TRP A 769 24.52 10.00 11.95
CA TRP A 769 24.30 9.08 13.05
C TRP A 769 23.76 9.82 14.28
N ASN A 770 22.53 9.49 14.64
CA ASN A 770 21.87 9.96 15.85
C ASN A 770 20.90 8.87 16.30
N PRO A 771 21.14 8.22 17.45
CA PRO A 771 20.27 7.18 17.97
C PRO A 771 18.80 7.59 18.11
N GLU A 772 18.52 8.87 18.41
CA GLU A 772 17.15 9.40 18.52
C GLU A 772 16.41 9.47 17.18
N ARG A 773 17.14 9.34 16.06
CA ARG A 773 16.61 9.29 14.69
C ARG A 773 16.50 7.86 14.16
N ILE A 774 16.75 6.85 14.98
CA ILE A 774 16.59 5.44 14.64
C ILE A 774 15.47 4.87 15.50
N THR A 775 14.42 4.40 14.85
CA THR A 775 13.28 3.79 15.52
C THR A 775 13.32 2.28 15.32
N PHE A 776 13.31 1.55 16.42
CA PHE A 776 13.09 0.11 16.44
C PHE A 776 12.28 -0.25 17.68
N VAL A 777 11.08 -0.80 17.51
CA VAL A 777 10.22 -1.19 18.63
C VAL A 777 9.85 -2.66 18.49
N LEU A 778 10.56 -3.50 19.25
CA LEU A 778 10.47 -4.96 19.23
C LEU A 778 9.01 -5.46 19.20
N GLU A 779 8.19 -4.92 20.10
CA GLU A 779 6.78 -5.30 20.33
C GLU A 779 5.89 -5.14 19.08
N PHE A 780 6.22 -4.20 18.19
CA PHE A 780 5.41 -3.88 17.01
C PHE A 780 6.06 -4.32 15.70
N THR A 781 7.23 -4.96 15.73
CA THR A 781 7.99 -5.36 14.53
C THR A 781 7.18 -6.20 13.53
N LYS A 782 6.18 -6.97 14.01
CA LYS A 782 5.28 -7.72 13.14
C LYS A 782 3.92 -7.04 12.94
N LEU A 783 3.35 -6.46 13.98
CA LEU A 783 2.02 -5.83 13.93
C LEU A 783 2.00 -4.54 13.07
N ALA A 784 3.13 -3.83 12.96
CA ALA A 784 3.24 -2.54 12.29
C ALA A 784 2.69 -2.58 10.86
N THR A 785 2.91 -3.67 10.13
CA THR A 785 2.45 -3.84 8.75
C THR A 785 0.92 -3.88 8.65
N SER A 786 0.26 -4.80 9.36
CA SER A 786 -1.22 -4.90 9.29
C SER A 786 -1.89 -3.67 9.92
N ALA A 787 -1.37 -3.15 11.03
CA ALA A 787 -1.94 -1.97 11.68
C ALA A 787 -1.75 -0.69 10.84
N GLY A 788 -0.58 -0.54 10.21
CA GLY A 788 -0.28 0.57 9.31
C GLY A 788 -1.16 0.58 8.09
N ALA A 789 -1.37 -0.57 7.44
CA ALA A 789 -2.28 -0.72 6.31
C ALA A 789 -3.73 -0.39 6.71
N CYS A 790 -4.18 -0.91 7.86
CA CYS A 790 -5.53 -0.64 8.38
C CYS A 790 -5.76 0.85 8.66
N TYR A 791 -4.76 1.53 9.22
CA TYR A 791 -4.80 2.97 9.49
C TYR A 791 -4.70 3.81 8.22
N ALA A 792 -3.87 3.41 7.25
CA ALA A 792 -3.76 4.06 5.96
C ALA A 792 -5.10 4.12 5.23
N GLU A 793 -5.84 3.01 5.27
CA GLU A 793 -7.17 2.93 4.68
C GLU A 793 -8.20 3.79 5.43
N LYS A 794 -8.08 3.87 6.76
CA LYS A 794 -8.88 4.81 7.59
C LYS A 794 -8.67 6.25 7.14
N LEU A 795 -7.41 6.68 7.02
CA LEU A 795 -7.06 8.03 6.56
C LEU A 795 -7.52 8.30 5.12
N ARG A 796 -7.49 7.27 4.26
CA ARG A 796 -7.94 7.39 2.87
C ARG A 796 -9.45 7.62 2.78
N ARG A 797 -10.24 6.94 3.61
CA ARG A 797 -11.72 7.01 3.62
C ARG A 797 -12.27 8.18 4.43
N LEU A 798 -11.59 8.58 5.50
CA LEU A 798 -12.03 9.62 6.43
C LEU A 798 -11.19 10.89 6.22
N ARG A 799 -11.66 11.81 5.38
CA ARG A 799 -11.06 13.14 5.15
C ARG A 799 -11.92 14.22 5.77
N PHE A 800 -11.28 15.23 6.36
CA PHE A 800 -11.94 16.41 6.92
C PHE A 800 -11.58 17.62 6.07
N ASP A 801 -12.56 18.49 5.81
CA ASP A 801 -12.28 19.74 5.12
C ASP A 801 -11.65 20.77 6.09
N PRO A 802 -10.65 21.57 5.65
CA PRO A 802 -10.05 22.62 6.47
C PRO A 802 -11.07 23.66 6.97
N GLU A 803 -12.08 24.02 6.19
CA GLU A 803 -13.11 24.98 6.57
C GLU A 803 -14.05 24.42 7.64
N GLU A 804 -14.41 23.14 7.55
CA GLU A 804 -15.22 22.44 8.56
C GLU A 804 -14.50 22.37 9.92
N SER A 805 -13.17 22.44 9.91
CA SER A 805 -12.33 22.37 11.12
C SER A 805 -12.27 23.68 11.92
N LYS A 806 -12.74 24.82 11.38
CA LYS A 806 -12.63 26.15 12.02
C LYS A 806 -13.15 26.19 13.46
N SER A 807 -14.22 25.44 13.77
CA SER A 807 -14.80 25.40 15.11
C SER A 807 -13.87 24.75 16.15
N LEU A 808 -13.10 23.72 15.77
CA LEU A 808 -12.10 23.07 16.61
C LEU A 808 -10.84 23.93 16.75
N LEU A 809 -10.41 24.59 15.67
CA LEU A 809 -9.26 25.49 15.68
C LEU A 809 -9.47 26.66 16.66
N ARG A 810 -10.70 27.22 16.72
CA ARG A 810 -11.07 28.26 17.71
C ARG A 810 -10.95 27.79 19.16
N LYS A 811 -11.12 26.49 19.41
CA LYS A 811 -10.92 25.87 20.73
C LYS A 811 -9.44 25.55 21.03
N GLY A 812 -8.51 25.91 20.13
CA GLY A 812 -7.07 25.70 20.32
C GLY A 812 -6.58 24.31 19.93
N ALA A 813 -7.45 23.46 19.37
CA ALA A 813 -7.05 22.13 18.90
C ALA A 813 -6.35 22.24 17.54
N ASN A 814 -5.18 21.62 17.39
CA ASN A 814 -4.61 21.42 16.06
C ASN A 814 -5.35 20.30 15.32
N GLN A 815 -5.32 20.34 13.99
CA GLN A 815 -5.82 19.30 13.10
C GLN A 815 -4.73 18.87 12.13
N LEU A 816 -4.74 17.60 11.73
CA LEU A 816 -3.76 17.03 10.82
C LEU A 816 -4.47 16.16 9.78
N GLU A 817 -4.32 16.53 8.52
CA GLU A 817 -4.66 15.71 7.36
C GLU A 817 -3.41 14.98 6.88
N ILE A 818 -3.52 13.68 6.59
CA ILE A 818 -2.43 12.91 5.97
C ILE A 818 -2.90 12.48 4.58
N ASP A 819 -2.25 13.01 3.54
CA ASP A 819 -2.60 12.72 2.15
C ASP A 819 -1.94 11.44 1.64
N VAL A 820 -2.39 10.30 2.19
CA VAL A 820 -1.83 8.97 1.89
C VAL A 820 -1.85 8.66 0.39
N LYS A 821 -2.76 9.24 -0.40
CA LYS A 821 -2.84 9.00 -1.86
C LYS A 821 -1.59 9.47 -2.60
N ASN A 822 -0.90 10.49 -2.09
CA ASN A 822 0.29 11.05 -2.72
C ASN A 822 1.48 10.05 -2.78
N LEU A 823 1.44 8.97 -1.98
CA LEU A 823 2.39 7.85 -2.10
C LEU A 823 2.31 7.15 -3.46
N PHE A 824 1.16 7.21 -4.13
CA PHE A 824 0.90 6.52 -5.40
C PHE A 824 1.03 7.42 -6.63
N TYR A 825 1.43 8.68 -6.44
CA TYR A 825 1.57 9.65 -7.54
C TYR A 825 2.97 9.61 -8.16
N TYR A 826 3.87 8.75 -7.68
CA TYR A 826 5.26 8.70 -8.12
C TYR A 826 5.69 7.27 -8.34
N LEU A 827 6.46 7.03 -9.41
CA LEU A 827 7.05 5.73 -9.66
C LEU A 827 8.08 5.37 -8.59
N PRO A 828 8.07 4.15 -8.06
CA PRO A 828 8.93 3.78 -6.95
C PRO A 828 10.28 3.18 -7.36
N CYS A 829 10.51 2.89 -8.65
CA CYS A 829 11.72 2.25 -9.14
C CYS A 829 12.03 2.64 -10.60
N ASN A 830 13.24 2.34 -11.08
CA ASN A 830 13.60 2.57 -12.47
C ASN A 830 13.29 1.32 -13.32
N PHE A 831 12.98 1.55 -14.59
CA PHE A 831 12.80 0.49 -15.59
C PHE A 831 13.71 0.74 -16.78
N ARG A 832 14.39 -0.32 -17.24
CA ARG A 832 15.31 -0.27 -18.38
C ARG A 832 14.94 -1.32 -19.43
N ARG A 833 15.07 -0.96 -20.70
CA ARG A 833 14.93 -1.87 -21.84
C ARG A 833 16.29 -2.40 -22.23
N LYS A 834 16.42 -3.72 -22.35
CA LYS A 834 17.60 -4.36 -22.94
C LYS A 834 17.50 -4.31 -24.46
N THR A 835 18.54 -3.78 -25.10
CA THR A 835 18.67 -3.71 -26.56
C THR A 835 19.35 -4.95 -27.14
N GLN A 836 19.33 -5.09 -28.47
CA GLN A 836 20.05 -6.15 -29.18
C GLN A 836 21.58 -6.11 -28.96
N SER A 837 22.16 -4.93 -28.71
CA SER A 837 23.59 -4.76 -28.36
C SER A 837 23.90 -5.05 -26.89
N ASN A 838 22.93 -5.55 -26.11
CA ASN A 838 22.97 -5.71 -24.65
C ASN A 838 23.11 -4.40 -23.86
N GLU A 839 22.95 -3.23 -24.49
CA GLU A 839 22.85 -1.95 -23.78
C GLU A 839 21.50 -1.83 -23.05
N LEU A 840 21.50 -1.22 -21.86
CA LEU A 840 20.31 -0.99 -21.04
C LEU A 840 19.86 0.47 -21.15
N LEU A 841 18.79 0.72 -21.90
CA LEU A 841 18.24 2.05 -22.10
C LEU A 841 17.16 2.37 -21.05
N PRO A 842 17.17 3.55 -20.42
CA PRO A 842 16.13 3.94 -19.46
C PRO A 842 14.77 4.11 -20.15
N ILE A 843 13.72 3.63 -19.49
CA ILE A 843 12.31 3.79 -19.90
C ILE A 843 11.61 4.74 -18.94
N PHE A 844 11.63 4.39 -17.65
CA PHE A 844 11.02 5.14 -16.57
C PHE A 844 12.01 5.25 -15.42
N ASN A 845 11.94 6.35 -14.66
CA ASN A 845 12.78 6.60 -13.51
C ASN A 845 11.95 6.65 -12.23
N ALA A 846 12.52 6.23 -11.10
CA ALA A 846 11.84 6.43 -9.82
C ALA A 846 11.71 7.93 -9.52
N GLY A 847 10.65 8.29 -8.81
CA GLY A 847 10.25 9.66 -8.54
C GLY A 847 9.55 10.35 -9.72
N GLN A 848 9.40 9.70 -10.87
CA GLN A 848 8.63 10.22 -11.99
C GLN A 848 7.14 10.29 -11.62
N GLU A 849 6.54 11.47 -11.79
CA GLU A 849 5.15 11.71 -11.42
C GLU A 849 4.18 11.01 -12.38
N LEU A 850 3.09 10.49 -11.82
CA LEU A 850 1.99 9.82 -12.50
C LEU A 850 0.77 10.76 -12.51
N TYR A 851 0.08 10.80 -13.65
CA TYR A 851 -1.09 11.65 -13.85
C TYR A 851 -2.26 10.85 -14.37
N GLN A 852 -3.47 11.35 -14.14
CA GLN A 852 -4.63 10.89 -14.89
C GLN A 852 -4.46 11.27 -16.37
N LEU A 853 -4.37 10.27 -17.26
CA LEU A 853 -4.14 10.51 -18.68
C LEU A 853 -5.42 10.77 -19.47
N SER A 854 -6.60 10.42 -18.95
CA SER A 854 -7.89 10.70 -19.60
C SER A 854 -9.00 10.89 -18.57
N ALA A 855 -10.00 11.71 -18.89
CA ALA A 855 -11.07 12.13 -17.96
C ALA A 855 -11.85 10.98 -17.29
N TRP A 856 -12.01 9.85 -17.99
CA TRP A 856 -12.74 8.67 -17.52
C TRP A 856 -11.88 7.62 -16.80
N GLU A 857 -10.54 7.72 -16.88
CA GLU A 857 -9.66 6.76 -16.22
C GLU A 857 -9.55 7.08 -14.73
N SER A 858 -9.67 6.08 -13.86
CA SER A 858 -9.53 6.24 -12.39
C SER A 858 -8.15 5.86 -11.86
N ILE A 859 -7.11 5.92 -12.70
CA ILE A 859 -5.77 5.42 -12.38
C ILE A 859 -4.73 6.43 -12.88
N ALA A 860 -3.69 6.69 -12.09
CA ALA A 860 -2.56 7.51 -12.52
C ALA A 860 -1.54 6.69 -13.32
N LYS A 861 -1.03 7.28 -14.41
CA LYS A 861 -0.13 6.66 -15.38
C LYS A 861 0.93 7.64 -15.89
N VAL A 862 1.93 7.10 -16.58
CA VAL A 862 2.89 7.88 -17.35
C VAL A 862 3.31 7.13 -18.61
N ARG A 863 3.60 7.88 -19.69
CA ARG A 863 4.01 7.35 -20.99
C ARG A 863 5.43 7.81 -21.35
N THR A 864 6.19 6.96 -22.03
CA THR A 864 7.46 7.37 -22.65
C THR A 864 7.21 8.16 -23.93
N HIS A 865 8.26 8.70 -24.56
CA HIS A 865 8.17 9.13 -25.95
C HIS A 865 8.04 7.92 -26.90
N TRP A 866 7.51 8.14 -28.10
CA TRP A 866 7.48 7.14 -29.18
C TRP A 866 8.89 6.83 -29.69
N GLN A 867 9.22 5.55 -29.82
CA GLN A 867 10.53 5.06 -30.26
C GLN A 867 10.36 3.99 -31.35
N GLY A 868 11.43 3.67 -32.08
CA GLY A 868 11.43 2.51 -32.97
C GLY A 868 11.25 1.20 -32.19
N ILE A 869 10.47 0.28 -32.74
CA ILE A 869 10.27 -1.05 -32.14
C ILE A 869 11.52 -1.92 -32.31
N GLN A 870 11.69 -2.89 -31.40
CA GLN A 870 12.62 -4.02 -31.54
C GLN A 870 11.83 -5.33 -31.63
N LEU A 871 12.42 -6.36 -32.26
CA LEU A 871 11.81 -7.69 -32.34
C LEU A 871 11.57 -8.33 -30.98
N THR A 872 12.38 -7.99 -29.98
CA THR A 872 12.19 -8.44 -28.60
C THR A 872 12.41 -7.24 -27.69
N ASN A 873 11.41 -6.90 -26.90
CA ASN A 873 11.52 -5.81 -25.91
C ASN A 873 11.53 -6.45 -24.53
N ILE A 874 12.71 -6.57 -23.92
CA ILE A 874 12.87 -7.13 -22.57
C ILE A 874 13.03 -5.98 -21.59
N ILE A 875 12.18 -5.93 -20.58
CA ILE A 875 12.10 -4.87 -19.59
C ILE A 875 12.64 -5.40 -18.26
N TYR A 876 13.61 -4.69 -17.70
CA TYR A 876 14.18 -4.95 -16.39
C TYR A 876 13.79 -3.84 -15.41
N ARG A 877 13.45 -4.22 -14.19
CA ARG A 877 13.42 -3.34 -13.03
C ARG A 877 14.84 -3.19 -12.48
N GLN A 878 15.24 -1.96 -12.17
CA GLN A 878 16.50 -1.66 -11.50
C GLN A 878 16.29 -0.58 -10.43
N ASP A 879 16.47 -0.93 -9.17
CA ASP A 879 16.10 -0.05 -8.05
C ASP A 879 17.12 1.10 -7.82
N TYR A 880 18.40 0.90 -8.17
CA TYR A 880 19.51 1.87 -8.09
C TYR A 880 20.62 1.52 -9.09
N GLU A 881 21.57 2.44 -9.39
CA GLU A 881 22.50 2.34 -10.55
C GLU A 881 23.32 1.04 -10.62
N ASP A 882 23.80 0.53 -9.48
CA ASP A 882 24.57 -0.72 -9.36
C ASP A 882 23.75 -1.89 -8.80
N GLY A 883 22.42 -1.74 -8.74
CA GLY A 883 21.52 -2.77 -8.23
C GLY A 883 21.24 -3.88 -9.23
N ASP A 884 20.88 -5.06 -8.71
CA ASP A 884 20.53 -6.24 -9.52
C ASP A 884 19.38 -5.95 -10.49
N LEU A 885 19.52 -6.46 -11.72
CA LEU A 885 18.50 -6.38 -12.74
C LEU A 885 17.47 -7.48 -12.53
N ARG A 886 16.20 -7.11 -12.34
CA ARG A 886 15.10 -8.07 -12.23
C ARG A 886 14.29 -8.05 -13.51
N LEU A 887 14.17 -9.20 -14.17
CA LEU A 887 13.32 -9.33 -15.35
C LEU A 887 11.88 -9.03 -14.94
N TRP A 888 11.27 -8.02 -15.57
CA TRP A 888 9.91 -7.57 -15.25
C TRP A 888 8.89 -8.12 -16.24
N GLY A 889 9.25 -8.09 -17.52
CA GLY A 889 8.39 -8.60 -18.59
C GLY A 889 9.02 -8.46 -19.95
N SER A 890 8.37 -9.06 -20.94
CA SER A 890 8.79 -9.01 -22.33
C SER A 890 7.63 -8.78 -23.28
N PHE A 891 7.93 -8.20 -24.44
CA PHE A 891 7.00 -8.12 -25.56
C PHE A 891 7.66 -8.73 -26.80
N ASP A 892 6.98 -9.73 -27.37
CA ASP A 892 7.42 -10.43 -28.58
C ASP A 892 6.95 -9.70 -29.85
N GLY A 893 7.80 -8.77 -30.31
CA GLY A 893 7.61 -8.05 -31.57
C GLY A 893 7.77 -8.94 -32.80
N LYS A 894 8.48 -10.07 -32.70
CA LYS A 894 8.63 -11.02 -33.82
C LYS A 894 7.30 -11.72 -34.11
N THR A 895 6.63 -12.22 -33.09
CA THR A 895 5.29 -12.81 -33.25
C THR A 895 4.30 -11.80 -33.83
N LEU A 896 4.35 -10.53 -33.39
CA LEU A 896 3.52 -9.48 -33.97
C LEU A 896 3.85 -9.22 -35.44
N MET A 897 5.14 -9.11 -35.80
CA MET A 897 5.58 -8.91 -37.17
C MET A 897 5.07 -10.03 -38.10
N GLU A 898 5.18 -11.28 -37.66
CA GLU A 898 4.68 -12.45 -38.40
C GLU A 898 3.16 -12.39 -38.59
N LYS A 899 2.41 -12.02 -37.55
CA LYS A 899 0.94 -11.83 -37.63
C LYS A 899 0.54 -10.69 -38.57
N LEU A 900 1.31 -9.61 -38.63
CA LEU A 900 1.09 -8.49 -39.55
C LEU A 900 1.57 -8.77 -40.98
N ALA A 901 2.21 -9.92 -41.22
CA ALA A 901 2.82 -10.30 -42.50
C ALA A 901 3.82 -9.25 -43.04
N MET A 902 4.55 -8.59 -42.12
CA MET A 902 5.59 -7.60 -42.47
C MET A 902 6.98 -8.25 -42.52
N VAL A 903 7.87 -7.74 -43.37
CA VAL A 903 9.28 -8.11 -43.34
C VAL A 903 10.03 -7.30 -42.28
N GLU A 904 11.06 -7.86 -41.67
CA GLU A 904 11.79 -7.24 -40.53
C GLU A 904 12.25 -5.79 -40.78
N PRO A 905 12.91 -5.45 -41.90
CA PRO A 905 13.34 -4.07 -42.15
C PRO A 905 12.17 -3.08 -42.26
N GLU A 906 11.02 -3.55 -42.74
CA GLU A 906 9.80 -2.75 -42.83
C GLU A 906 9.19 -2.53 -41.46
N PHE A 907 9.07 -3.59 -40.66
CA PHE A 907 8.52 -3.56 -39.31
C PHE A 907 9.32 -2.61 -38.40
N LEU A 908 10.64 -2.77 -38.35
CA LEU A 908 11.54 -1.93 -37.53
C LEU A 908 11.53 -0.46 -37.97
N LYS A 909 11.22 -0.17 -39.24
CA LYS A 909 11.15 1.19 -39.79
C LYS A 909 9.79 1.86 -39.58
N LYS A 910 8.69 1.11 -39.73
CA LYS A 910 7.33 1.66 -39.77
C LYS A 910 6.64 1.63 -38.41
N ILE A 911 6.88 0.60 -37.60
CA ILE A 911 6.21 0.42 -36.32
C ILE A 911 6.99 1.15 -35.23
N LYS A 912 6.28 1.97 -34.46
CA LYS A 912 6.78 2.63 -33.26
C LYS A 912 6.16 2.01 -32.04
N VAL A 913 6.89 2.09 -30.93
CA VAL A 913 6.49 1.63 -29.61
C VAL A 913 6.57 2.78 -28.60
N GLN A 914 5.60 2.83 -27.71
CA GLN A 914 5.57 3.67 -26.53
C GLN A 914 5.20 2.78 -25.34
N PHE A 915 5.89 2.95 -24.22
CA PHE A 915 5.57 2.24 -22.98
C PHE A 915 4.69 3.14 -22.12
N GLU A 916 3.65 2.56 -21.53
CA GLU A 916 2.81 3.17 -20.51
C GLU A 916 2.91 2.33 -19.24
N ILE A 917 3.08 2.98 -18.10
CA ILE A 917 3.06 2.33 -16.79
C ILE A 917 2.09 3.04 -15.86
N ASP A 918 1.37 2.27 -15.05
CA ASP A 918 0.46 2.80 -14.04
C ASP A 918 1.02 2.72 -12.61
N GLN A 919 0.29 3.27 -11.64
CA GLN A 919 0.63 3.24 -10.21
C GLN A 919 0.71 1.82 -9.60
N THR A 920 0.13 0.82 -10.27
CA THR A 920 0.24 -0.61 -9.88
C THR A 920 1.45 -1.29 -10.50
N LEU A 921 2.25 -0.53 -11.27
CA LEU A 921 3.40 -0.95 -12.05
C LEU A 921 3.05 -1.87 -13.23
N GLN A 922 1.79 -1.87 -13.67
CA GLN A 922 1.37 -2.58 -14.87
C GLN A 922 1.85 -1.84 -16.11
N PHE A 923 2.43 -2.59 -17.05
CA PHE A 923 2.91 -2.08 -18.33
C PHE A 923 1.92 -2.36 -19.45
N ASN A 924 1.61 -1.31 -20.21
CA ASN A 924 1.03 -1.43 -21.54
C ASN A 924 2.07 -1.05 -22.60
N VAL A 925 2.09 -1.81 -23.68
CA VAL A 925 2.88 -1.55 -24.89
C VAL A 925 1.93 -0.96 -25.92
N LEU A 926 2.09 0.33 -26.18
CA LEU A 926 1.34 1.05 -27.20
C LEU A 926 2.12 1.01 -28.51
N LEU A 927 1.45 0.60 -29.57
CA LEU A 927 2.03 0.35 -30.89
C LEU A 927 1.31 1.19 -31.92
N CYS A 928 2.06 1.76 -32.87
CA CYS A 928 1.48 2.56 -33.94
C CYS A 928 2.33 2.45 -35.20
N GLN A 929 1.70 2.38 -36.36
CA GLN A 929 2.38 2.60 -37.63
C GLN A 929 2.53 4.11 -37.87
N GLY A 930 3.76 4.62 -37.90
CA GLY A 930 4.03 6.04 -38.10
C GLY A 930 3.86 6.88 -36.82
N ASN A 931 3.12 7.99 -36.89
CA ASN A 931 2.83 8.86 -35.75
C ASN A 931 1.37 8.64 -35.31
N PRO A 932 1.05 8.64 -34.00
CA PRO A 932 -0.32 8.42 -33.54
C PRO A 932 -1.25 9.54 -34.02
N HIS A 933 -2.49 9.18 -34.36
CA HIS A 933 -3.59 10.11 -34.52
C HIS A 933 -4.35 10.25 -33.19
N TYR A 934 -5.07 11.34 -33.04
CA TYR A 934 -5.78 11.68 -31.81
C TYR A 934 -7.28 11.69 -32.02
N LEU A 935 -8.01 11.40 -30.94
CA LEU A 935 -9.45 11.37 -30.90
C LEU A 935 -9.96 12.65 -30.20
N ILE A 936 -10.89 13.34 -30.84
CA ILE A 936 -11.51 14.57 -30.34
C ILE A 936 -13.00 14.33 -30.15
N ASP A 937 -13.45 14.38 -28.90
CA ASP A 937 -14.83 14.11 -28.48
C ASP A 937 -15.44 15.24 -27.62
N VAL A 938 -14.74 16.37 -27.53
CA VAL A 938 -15.14 17.52 -26.71
C VAL A 938 -15.54 18.72 -27.57
N ASN A 939 -16.48 19.52 -27.04
CA ASN A 939 -16.87 20.80 -27.65
C ASN A 939 -15.79 21.87 -27.46
N GLY A 940 -15.78 22.87 -28.33
CA GLY A 940 -14.81 23.96 -28.30
C GLY A 940 -15.43 25.33 -28.58
N ILE A 941 -14.60 26.35 -28.52
CA ILE A 941 -14.94 27.73 -28.89
C ILE A 941 -14.28 28.10 -30.22
N ASP A 942 -15.01 28.82 -31.06
CA ASP A 942 -14.51 29.29 -32.35
C ASP A 942 -13.75 30.61 -32.19
N ILE A 943 -12.46 30.60 -32.53
CA ILE A 943 -11.63 31.82 -32.48
C ILE A 943 -12.10 32.88 -33.47
N LYS A 944 -12.68 32.48 -34.60
CA LYS A 944 -13.13 33.41 -35.66
C LYS A 944 -14.26 34.30 -35.18
N SER A 945 -15.04 33.85 -34.20
CA SER A 945 -16.10 34.68 -33.59
C SER A 945 -15.59 35.94 -32.87
N ALA A 946 -14.30 35.98 -32.51
CA ALA A 946 -13.66 37.09 -31.81
C ALA A 946 -12.80 38.00 -32.72
N ILE A 947 -12.59 37.62 -33.98
CA ILE A 947 -11.78 38.36 -34.96
C ILE A 947 -12.74 39.02 -35.96
N SER A 948 -12.67 40.34 -36.14
CA SER A 948 -13.55 41.08 -37.06
C SER A 948 -13.26 40.77 -38.53
N ASP A 949 -14.30 40.60 -39.35
CA ASP A 949 -14.26 40.28 -40.80
C ASP A 949 -13.45 41.26 -41.69
N ASP A 950 -13.01 42.41 -41.16
CA ASP A 950 -12.49 43.55 -41.95
C ASP A 950 -10.95 43.60 -42.11
N SER A 951 -10.22 42.51 -41.85
CA SER A 951 -8.76 42.49 -42.11
C SER A 951 -8.29 41.28 -42.92
N GLU A 952 -7.93 41.51 -44.19
CA GLU A 952 -7.29 40.52 -45.09
C GLU A 952 -5.96 39.95 -44.53
N SER A 953 -5.41 40.52 -43.44
CA SER A 953 -4.22 40.02 -42.72
C SER A 953 -4.53 38.98 -41.63
N SER A 954 -5.81 38.75 -41.31
CA SER A 954 -6.26 37.96 -40.14
C SER A 954 -6.83 36.59 -40.49
N ASP A 955 -6.63 36.10 -41.72
CA ASP A 955 -6.99 34.73 -42.05
C ASP A 955 -6.08 33.77 -41.26
N PRO A 956 -6.63 32.88 -40.40
CA PRO A 956 -5.87 31.89 -39.63
C PRO A 956 -5.03 30.94 -40.48
N PHE A 957 -5.17 31.02 -41.81
CA PHE A 957 -4.51 30.20 -42.81
C PHE A 957 -3.70 31.06 -43.79
N THR A 958 -2.50 30.60 -44.13
CA THR A 958 -1.82 30.97 -45.38
C THR A 958 -1.54 29.66 -46.12
N ASP A 959 -2.01 29.54 -47.37
CA ASP A 959 -1.83 28.35 -48.20
C ASP A 959 -2.25 27.02 -47.52
N SER A 960 -3.41 27.00 -46.85
CA SER A 960 -3.96 25.82 -46.16
C SER A 960 -3.10 25.28 -44.99
N LYS A 961 -2.19 26.09 -44.44
CA LYS A 961 -1.36 25.75 -43.28
C LYS A 961 -1.69 26.64 -42.07
N LEU A 962 -1.78 26.02 -40.90
CA LEU A 962 -1.98 26.71 -39.61
C LEU A 962 -0.75 27.60 -39.30
N LYS A 963 -0.96 28.89 -39.01
CA LYS A 963 0.14 29.82 -38.62
C LYS A 963 0.63 29.64 -37.17
N TRP A 964 -0.13 28.91 -36.35
CA TRP A 964 0.17 28.73 -34.93
C TRP A 964 1.07 27.54 -34.63
N ASN A 965 2.00 27.77 -33.71
CA ASN A 965 2.85 26.78 -33.09
C ASN A 965 2.59 26.72 -31.58
N ILE A 966 3.06 25.65 -30.95
CA ILE A 966 3.03 25.49 -29.49
C ILE A 966 3.94 26.55 -28.88
N ALA A 967 3.43 27.32 -27.93
CA ALA A 967 4.24 28.31 -27.23
C ALA A 967 5.37 27.62 -26.41
N ILE A 968 6.59 28.16 -26.53
CA ILE A 968 7.73 27.78 -25.68
C ILE A 968 7.93 28.93 -24.69
N GLU A 969 7.95 28.62 -23.40
CA GLU A 969 8.15 29.62 -22.34
C GLU A 969 9.54 30.24 -22.46
N HIS A 970 9.59 31.55 -22.71
CA HIS A 970 10.79 32.36 -22.66
C HIS A 970 10.53 33.60 -21.78
N PRO A 971 11.47 34.02 -20.92
CA PRO A 971 11.29 35.18 -20.04
C PRO A 971 11.03 36.50 -20.79
N TYR A 972 11.40 36.56 -22.08
CA TYR A 972 11.23 37.72 -22.95
C TYR A 972 10.96 37.24 -24.38
N LYS A 973 9.69 37.20 -24.80
CA LYS A 973 9.31 36.99 -26.20
C LYS A 973 8.50 38.20 -26.67
N ASP A 974 8.88 38.79 -27.79
CA ASP A 974 8.06 39.81 -28.44
C ASP A 974 6.76 39.15 -28.94
N LEU A 975 5.61 39.67 -28.50
CA LEU A 975 4.29 39.18 -28.89
C LEU A 975 4.01 39.51 -30.36
N ASN A 976 3.49 38.51 -31.07
CA ASN A 976 3.04 38.62 -32.46
C ASN A 976 1.53 38.68 -32.54
N ASP A 977 1.01 39.39 -33.55
CA ASP A 977 -0.41 39.36 -33.85
C ASP A 977 -0.87 37.92 -34.12
N GLY A 978 -1.86 37.47 -33.34
CA GLY A 978 -2.38 36.11 -33.32
C GLY A 978 -1.97 35.29 -32.10
N ASP A 979 -1.00 35.69 -31.29
CA ASP A 979 -0.59 34.95 -30.09
C ASP A 979 -1.77 34.72 -29.12
N ILE A 980 -1.93 33.48 -28.61
CA ILE A 980 -3.05 33.10 -27.74
C ILE A 980 -2.54 32.83 -26.32
N ALA A 981 -3.12 33.49 -25.32
CA ALA A 981 -2.73 33.39 -23.91
C ALA A 981 -3.94 33.25 -22.96
N ILE A 982 -3.64 32.83 -21.73
CA ILE A 982 -4.55 32.82 -20.57
C ILE A 982 -3.91 33.62 -19.42
N ASN A 983 -4.67 33.84 -18.34
CA ASN A 983 -4.25 34.62 -17.16
C ASN A 983 -3.93 36.10 -17.43
N VAL A 984 -4.41 36.67 -18.54
CA VAL A 984 -4.11 38.05 -18.96
C VAL A 984 -4.73 39.10 -18.03
N LEU A 985 -5.96 38.90 -17.56
CA LEU A 985 -6.59 39.84 -16.62
C LEU A 985 -6.05 39.66 -15.21
N GLU A 986 -5.80 38.43 -14.82
CA GLU A 986 -5.23 38.04 -13.54
C GLU A 986 -3.85 38.69 -13.35
N SER A 987 -3.00 38.63 -14.39
CA SER A 987 -1.67 39.24 -14.39
C SER A 987 -1.74 40.78 -14.31
N ALA A 988 -2.66 41.40 -15.04
CA ALA A 988 -2.91 42.85 -14.96
C ALA A 988 -3.44 43.30 -13.59
N THR A 989 -4.21 42.46 -12.90
CA THR A 989 -4.80 42.79 -11.58
C THR A 989 -3.76 42.82 -10.46
N VAL A 990 -2.63 42.12 -10.62
CA VAL A 990 -1.52 42.09 -9.65
C VAL A 990 -0.33 42.97 -10.05
N ASP A 991 -0.55 43.94 -10.95
CA ASP A 991 0.48 44.84 -11.50
C ASP A 991 1.68 44.11 -12.13
N GLN A 992 1.45 42.91 -12.68
CA GLN A 992 2.44 42.14 -13.45
C GLN A 992 1.88 41.81 -14.84
N PRO A 993 1.68 42.82 -15.72
CA PRO A 993 0.99 42.63 -17.00
C PRO A 993 1.66 41.62 -17.94
N ASP A 994 2.95 41.35 -17.77
CA ASP A 994 3.71 40.38 -18.55
C ASP A 994 3.64 38.93 -18.00
N ALA A 995 2.98 38.71 -16.85
CA ALA A 995 2.84 37.38 -16.22
C ALA A 995 1.67 36.54 -16.78
N TYR A 996 1.26 36.78 -18.03
CA TYR A 996 0.32 35.92 -18.74
C TYR A 996 0.97 34.58 -19.11
N HIS A 997 0.15 33.56 -19.38
CA HIS A 997 0.65 32.27 -19.86
C HIS A 997 0.30 32.09 -21.33
N LEU A 998 1.31 32.08 -22.19
CA LEU A 998 1.16 31.91 -23.63
C LEU A 998 0.90 30.43 -23.96
N VAL A 999 -0.18 30.14 -24.68
CA VAL A 999 -0.63 28.78 -25.03
C VAL A 999 -0.21 28.41 -26.45
N PHE A 1000 -0.48 29.31 -27.41
CA PHE A 1000 -0.08 29.17 -28.81
C PHE A 1000 0.58 30.45 -29.29
N ALA A 1001 1.63 30.33 -30.11
CA ALA A 1001 2.37 31.45 -30.64
C ALA A 1001 2.43 31.41 -32.16
N VAL A 1002 2.37 32.57 -32.81
CA VAL A 1002 2.61 32.70 -34.25
C VAL A 1002 4.13 32.76 -34.48
N ASP A 1003 4.67 31.78 -35.21
CA ASP A 1003 6.11 31.72 -35.53
C ASP A 1003 6.31 31.30 -37.00
N GLY A 1004 7.11 32.08 -37.74
CA GLY A 1004 7.37 31.88 -39.16
C GLY A 1004 8.50 30.88 -39.47
N ASN A 1005 9.25 30.38 -38.48
CA ASN A 1005 10.51 29.67 -38.77
C ASN A 1005 10.63 28.20 -38.34
N GLU A 1006 9.69 27.60 -37.62
CA GLU A 1006 9.68 26.13 -37.41
C GLU A 1006 8.25 25.60 -37.32
N SER A 1007 7.68 25.08 -38.42
CA SER A 1007 6.40 24.37 -38.34
C SER A 1007 6.61 23.01 -37.67
N LYS A 1008 6.16 22.84 -36.42
CA LYS A 1008 5.94 21.47 -35.91
C LYS A 1008 4.91 20.79 -36.83
N SER A 1009 5.10 19.50 -37.09
CA SER A 1009 4.14 18.71 -37.89
C SER A 1009 2.77 18.75 -37.22
N LEU A 1010 1.73 19.17 -37.97
CA LEU A 1010 0.34 19.10 -37.51
C LEU A 1010 0.00 17.67 -37.09
N GLN A 1011 -0.72 17.55 -35.99
CA GLN A 1011 -1.28 16.28 -35.53
C GLN A 1011 -2.55 15.99 -36.32
N THR A 1012 -2.87 14.71 -36.51
CA THR A 1012 -4.11 14.28 -37.20
C THR A 1012 -5.19 13.96 -36.17
N PHE A 1013 -6.40 14.48 -36.39
CA PHE A 1013 -7.54 14.36 -35.48
C PHE A 1013 -8.68 13.56 -36.11
N HIS A 1014 -9.33 12.71 -35.30
CA HIS A 1014 -10.58 12.02 -35.59
C HIS A 1014 -11.67 12.55 -34.68
N TYR A 1015 -12.80 12.98 -35.23
CA TYR A 1015 -13.91 13.55 -34.46
C TYR A 1015 -14.99 12.50 -34.22
N LEU A 1016 -15.45 12.38 -32.95
CA LEU A 1016 -16.50 11.42 -32.53
C LEU A 1016 -17.91 12.01 -32.56
N GLN A 1017 -18.01 13.34 -32.47
CA GLN A 1017 -19.24 14.11 -32.51
C GLN A 1017 -19.16 15.08 -33.69
N ASP A 1018 -20.32 15.32 -34.30
CA ASP A 1018 -20.54 15.87 -35.65
C ASP A 1018 -20.44 14.76 -36.69
N GLY A 1019 -21.52 14.52 -37.45
CA GLY A 1019 -21.65 13.43 -38.44
C GLY A 1019 -20.73 13.57 -39.66
N VAL A 1020 -19.46 13.82 -39.43
CA VAL A 1020 -18.38 14.14 -40.36
C VAL A 1020 -17.28 13.10 -40.12
N ASN A 1021 -17.15 12.15 -41.05
CA ASN A 1021 -16.05 11.16 -41.06
C ASN A 1021 -14.73 11.75 -41.60
N GLU A 1022 -14.55 13.07 -41.59
CA GLU A 1022 -13.39 13.73 -42.17
C GLU A 1022 -12.27 13.89 -41.14
N LEU A 1023 -11.03 13.63 -41.57
CA LEU A 1023 -9.83 13.80 -40.76
C LEU A 1023 -9.54 15.29 -40.57
N GLY A 1024 -9.39 15.72 -39.32
CA GLY A 1024 -8.89 17.04 -38.97
C GLY A 1024 -7.38 17.08 -38.85
N SER A 1025 -6.84 18.30 -38.77
CA SER A 1025 -5.44 18.50 -38.38
C SER A 1025 -5.29 19.68 -37.44
N GLY A 1026 -4.30 19.66 -36.55
CA GLY A 1026 -4.12 20.75 -35.58
C GLY A 1026 -2.91 20.61 -34.68
N VAL A 1027 -2.89 21.41 -33.61
CA VAL A 1027 -1.82 21.47 -32.62
C VAL A 1027 -2.37 21.18 -31.21
N ILE A 1028 -1.51 20.61 -30.36
CA ILE A 1028 -1.81 20.27 -28.96
C ILE A 1028 -0.86 21.09 -28.08
N SER A 1029 -1.39 21.84 -27.11
CA SER A 1029 -0.59 22.68 -26.23
C SER A 1029 0.26 21.87 -25.25
N ASN A 1030 1.25 22.54 -24.64
CA ASN A 1030 1.83 22.06 -23.38
C ASN A 1030 0.77 22.06 -22.26
N PRO A 1031 1.02 21.36 -21.12
CA PRO A 1031 0.11 21.40 -19.97
C PRO A 1031 -0.17 22.84 -19.52
N LEU A 1032 -1.43 23.15 -19.27
CA LEU A 1032 -1.84 24.46 -18.76
C LEU A 1032 -1.50 24.63 -17.26
N PRO A 1033 -1.32 25.88 -16.79
CA PRO A 1033 -1.26 26.20 -15.37
C PRO A 1033 -2.56 25.82 -14.62
N PRO A 1034 -2.51 25.72 -13.28
CA PRO A 1034 -3.68 25.45 -12.45
C PRO A 1034 -4.86 26.37 -12.76
N PHE A 1035 -6.08 25.83 -12.69
CA PHE A 1035 -7.29 26.63 -12.90
C PHE A 1035 -7.43 27.72 -11.82
N PRO A 1036 -7.91 28.92 -12.20
CA PRO A 1036 -8.29 29.94 -11.23
C PRO A 1036 -9.49 29.47 -10.37
N GLN A 1037 -9.77 30.19 -9.27
CA GLN A 1037 -10.88 29.88 -8.37
C GLN A 1037 -12.26 29.85 -9.06
N SER A 1038 -12.41 30.56 -10.18
CA SER A 1038 -13.62 30.52 -11.01
C SER A 1038 -13.87 29.15 -11.65
N GLY A 1039 -12.88 28.27 -11.68
CA GLY A 1039 -12.94 26.97 -12.34
C GLY A 1039 -12.90 27.05 -13.87
N GLN A 1040 -12.54 28.21 -14.45
CA GLN A 1040 -12.51 28.41 -15.90
C GLN A 1040 -11.28 29.20 -16.34
N HIS A 1041 -10.62 28.77 -17.41
CA HIS A 1041 -9.57 29.55 -18.07
C HIS A 1041 -10.18 30.45 -19.15
N THR A 1042 -9.83 31.74 -19.15
CA THR A 1042 -10.26 32.68 -20.18
C THR A 1042 -9.12 32.92 -21.17
N PHE A 1043 -9.42 32.71 -22.46
CA PHE A 1043 -8.46 32.80 -23.55
C PHE A 1043 -8.53 34.17 -24.22
N TYR A 1044 -7.36 34.71 -24.55
CA TYR A 1044 -7.18 35.98 -25.24
C TYR A 1044 -6.28 35.79 -26.45
N ILE A 1045 -6.54 36.56 -27.51
CA ILE A 1045 -5.70 36.68 -28.69
C ILE A 1045 -5.04 38.07 -28.72
N TYR A 1046 -3.76 38.13 -29.02
CA TYR A 1046 -3.03 39.38 -29.18
C TYR A 1046 -3.26 39.95 -30.59
N GLN A 1047 -3.62 41.21 -30.71
CA GLN A 1047 -3.84 41.84 -32.01
C GLN A 1047 -3.45 43.32 -32.00
N THR A 1048 -2.87 43.79 -33.10
CA THR A 1048 -2.67 45.20 -33.41
C THR A 1048 -3.92 45.75 -34.07
N ASP A 1049 -4.50 46.79 -33.48
CA ASP A 1049 -5.67 47.48 -33.98
C ASP A 1049 -5.32 48.25 -35.27
N SER A 1050 -6.02 47.97 -36.37
CA SER A 1050 -5.72 48.52 -37.69
C SER A 1050 -6.00 50.02 -37.81
N GLU A 1051 -6.86 50.58 -36.98
CA GLU A 1051 -7.21 52.01 -37.01
C GLU A 1051 -6.31 52.84 -36.10
N THR A 1052 -5.96 52.32 -34.93
CA THR A 1052 -5.21 53.03 -33.89
C THR A 1052 -3.74 52.64 -33.80
N ASN A 1053 -3.33 51.57 -34.50
CA ASN A 1053 -2.01 50.94 -34.41
C ASN A 1053 -1.60 50.58 -32.97
N SER A 1054 -2.59 50.39 -32.09
CA SER A 1054 -2.39 50.04 -30.69
C SER A 1054 -2.46 48.53 -30.50
N LYS A 1055 -1.57 47.97 -29.68
CA LYS A 1055 -1.53 46.54 -29.40
C LYS A 1055 -2.45 46.22 -28.22
N LYS A 1056 -3.33 45.24 -28.38
CA LYS A 1056 -4.33 44.88 -27.35
C LYS A 1056 -4.57 43.36 -27.29
N TRP A 1057 -5.01 42.91 -26.13
CA TRP A 1057 -5.55 41.56 -25.93
C TRP A 1057 -7.06 41.56 -26.16
N ILE A 1058 -7.56 40.67 -27.01
CA ILE A 1058 -8.98 40.50 -27.32
C ILE A 1058 -9.45 39.18 -26.73
N ARG A 1059 -10.56 39.20 -25.98
CA ARG A 1059 -11.13 38.00 -25.36
C ARG A 1059 -11.74 37.10 -26.43
N ILE A 1060 -11.29 35.85 -26.49
CA ILE A 1060 -11.85 34.80 -27.37
C ILE A 1060 -13.07 34.18 -26.70
N GLY A 1061 -12.91 33.75 -25.44
CA GLY A 1061 -13.93 33.00 -24.71
C GLY A 1061 -13.33 32.32 -23.48
N SER A 1062 -14.13 31.54 -22.77
CA SER A 1062 -13.71 30.83 -21.56
C SER A 1062 -14.05 29.35 -21.69
N LEU A 1063 -13.13 28.47 -21.28
CA LEU A 1063 -13.36 27.03 -21.19
C LEU A 1063 -13.31 26.60 -19.73
N SER A 1064 -14.35 25.87 -19.31
CA SER A 1064 -14.43 25.36 -17.95
C SER A 1064 -13.48 24.20 -17.75
N LYS A 1065 -13.04 24.02 -16.50
CA LYS A 1065 -12.37 22.80 -16.05
C LYS A 1065 -13.27 21.61 -16.39
N PRO A 1066 -12.81 20.65 -17.20
CA PRO A 1066 -13.59 19.44 -17.46
C PRO A 1066 -13.82 18.65 -16.17
N ASP A 1067 -15.00 18.04 -16.05
CA ASP A 1067 -15.31 17.18 -14.92
C ASP A 1067 -14.44 15.92 -14.98
N ILE A 1068 -13.72 15.66 -13.89
CA ILE A 1068 -12.89 14.45 -13.73
C ILE A 1068 -13.45 13.61 -12.59
N THR A 1069 -13.40 12.29 -12.76
CA THR A 1069 -13.95 11.33 -11.81
C THR A 1069 -12.94 10.85 -10.76
N THR A 1070 -11.78 11.52 -10.63
CA THR A 1070 -10.65 11.01 -9.83
C THR A 1070 -9.99 12.08 -8.99
N ASP A 1071 -9.34 11.63 -7.93
CA ASP A 1071 -8.54 12.46 -7.04
C ASP A 1071 -7.06 12.57 -7.46
N TYR A 1072 -6.67 11.95 -8.58
CA TYR A 1072 -5.29 11.97 -9.08
C TYR A 1072 -4.94 13.33 -9.69
N PRO A 1073 -3.65 13.73 -9.67
CA PRO A 1073 -3.19 14.89 -10.42
C PRO A 1073 -3.56 14.73 -11.89
N CYS A 1074 -4.21 15.75 -12.46
CA CYS A 1074 -4.63 15.77 -13.84
C CYS A 1074 -4.03 17.02 -14.51
N GLN A 1075 -3.36 16.81 -15.64
CA GLN A 1075 -2.88 17.89 -16.50
C GLN A 1075 -3.97 18.26 -17.49
N TYR A 1076 -4.02 19.52 -17.90
CA TYR A 1076 -5.02 19.98 -18.86
C TYR A 1076 -4.32 20.48 -20.11
N HIS A 1077 -4.83 20.07 -21.26
CA HIS A 1077 -4.28 20.43 -22.55
C HIS A 1077 -5.34 21.11 -23.41
N VAL A 1078 -4.89 21.95 -24.32
CA VAL A 1078 -5.74 22.63 -25.29
C VAL A 1078 -5.36 22.17 -26.68
N THR A 1079 -6.36 21.89 -27.51
CA THR A 1079 -6.16 21.65 -28.93
C THR A 1079 -6.73 22.79 -29.75
N LEU A 1080 -6.01 23.18 -30.81
CA LEU A 1080 -6.48 24.10 -31.83
C LEU A 1080 -6.43 23.37 -33.17
N ASP A 1081 -7.57 23.24 -33.84
CA ASP A 1081 -7.66 22.60 -35.15
C ASP A 1081 -7.61 23.58 -36.33
N ASN A 1082 -7.53 23.01 -37.52
CA ASN A 1082 -7.55 23.71 -38.80
C ASN A 1082 -8.91 24.34 -39.15
N GLN A 1083 -9.90 24.31 -38.27
CA GLN A 1083 -11.12 25.10 -38.42
C GLN A 1083 -11.10 26.36 -37.53
N GLY A 1084 -10.14 26.44 -36.60
CA GLY A 1084 -10.04 27.52 -35.61
C GLY A 1084 -10.77 27.21 -34.31
N ILE A 1085 -11.09 25.94 -34.03
CA ILE A 1085 -11.83 25.55 -32.83
C ILE A 1085 -10.86 25.17 -31.72
N LEU A 1086 -10.96 25.89 -30.60
CA LEU A 1086 -10.16 25.70 -29.40
C LEU A 1086 -10.91 24.83 -28.38
N ARG A 1087 -10.31 23.72 -27.95
CA ARG A 1087 -10.95 22.70 -27.09
C ARG A 1087 -10.08 22.37 -25.87
N MET A 1088 -10.72 22.17 -24.72
CA MET A 1088 -10.07 21.81 -23.45
C MET A 1088 -10.19 20.31 -23.21
N HIS A 1089 -9.06 19.66 -22.88
CA HIS A 1089 -8.98 18.25 -22.57
C HIS A 1089 -8.49 18.05 -21.14
N ALA A 1090 -9.10 17.10 -20.43
CA ALA A 1090 -8.60 16.62 -19.15
C ALA A 1090 -7.71 15.40 -19.37
N GLY A 1091 -6.47 15.49 -18.91
CA GLY A 1091 -5.40 14.56 -19.24
C GLY A 1091 -4.76 14.87 -20.59
N VAL A 1092 -4.03 13.88 -21.12
CA VAL A 1092 -3.48 13.96 -22.48
C VAL A 1092 -4.60 13.77 -23.50
N VAL A 1093 -4.48 14.40 -24.66
CA VAL A 1093 -5.45 14.21 -25.75
C VAL A 1093 -5.48 12.70 -26.10
N PRO A 1094 -6.66 12.05 -26.09
CA PRO A 1094 -6.75 10.61 -26.31
C PRO A 1094 -6.21 10.20 -27.68
N TYR A 1095 -5.55 9.05 -27.76
CA TYR A 1095 -5.18 8.47 -29.05
C TYR A 1095 -6.41 7.87 -29.74
N TRP A 1096 -6.38 7.85 -31.07
CA TRP A 1096 -7.27 7.01 -31.85
C TRP A 1096 -6.83 5.55 -31.71
N THR A 1097 -7.57 4.76 -30.93
CA THR A 1097 -7.16 3.41 -30.51
C THR A 1097 -8.03 2.30 -31.09
N SER A 1098 -7.48 1.08 -31.13
CA SER A 1098 -8.20 -0.16 -31.43
C SER A 1098 -7.65 -1.32 -30.58
N HIS A 1099 -8.52 -2.27 -30.23
CA HIS A 1099 -8.15 -3.52 -29.55
C HIS A 1099 -7.74 -4.63 -30.52
N HIS A 1100 -7.81 -4.37 -31.83
CA HIS A 1100 -7.48 -5.31 -32.89
C HIS A 1100 -6.12 -4.94 -33.51
N GLN A 1101 -5.16 -5.87 -33.43
CA GLN A 1101 -3.80 -5.68 -33.93
C GLN A 1101 -3.75 -5.32 -35.43
N GLU A 1102 -4.78 -5.69 -36.21
CA GLU A 1102 -4.91 -5.38 -37.63
C GLU A 1102 -4.94 -3.86 -37.89
N CYS A 1103 -5.29 -3.05 -36.89
CA CYS A 1103 -5.25 -1.59 -37.01
C CYS A 1103 -3.84 -1.04 -37.30
N LEU A 1104 -2.79 -1.79 -36.98
CA LEU A 1104 -1.40 -1.45 -37.27
C LEU A 1104 -1.05 -1.54 -38.76
N GLN A 1105 -1.98 -1.99 -39.62
CA GLN A 1105 -1.87 -1.86 -41.07
C GLN A 1105 -2.27 -0.46 -41.57
N GLN A 1106 -2.94 0.32 -40.71
CA GLN A 1106 -3.34 1.70 -40.97
C GLN A 1106 -2.45 2.65 -40.16
N ALA A 1107 -1.89 3.66 -40.84
CA ALA A 1107 -1.11 4.68 -40.17
C ALA A 1107 -1.95 5.44 -39.13
N GLY A 1108 -1.35 5.67 -37.95
CA GLY A 1108 -1.92 6.52 -36.91
C GLY A 1108 -2.90 5.86 -35.94
N CYS A 1109 -3.39 4.65 -36.21
CA CYS A 1109 -4.16 3.91 -35.20
C CYS A 1109 -3.23 3.30 -34.15
N VAL A 1110 -3.58 3.46 -32.87
CA VAL A 1110 -2.80 2.92 -31.75
C VAL A 1110 -3.40 1.60 -31.28
N TYR A 1111 -2.61 0.54 -31.36
CA TYR A 1111 -2.91 -0.74 -30.74
C TYR A 1111 -2.33 -0.79 -29.33
N SER A 1112 -3.11 -1.24 -28.35
CA SER A 1112 -2.65 -1.45 -26.97
C SER A 1112 -2.52 -2.94 -26.69
N ALA A 1113 -1.35 -3.37 -26.26
CA ALA A 1113 -1.09 -4.73 -25.79
C ALA A 1113 -0.53 -4.71 -24.36
N GLU A 1114 -0.81 -5.75 -23.59
CA GLU A 1114 -0.16 -5.92 -22.28
C GLU A 1114 1.26 -6.47 -22.44
N LEU A 1115 2.18 -6.03 -21.58
CA LEU A 1115 3.49 -6.65 -21.47
C LEU A 1115 3.34 -8.03 -20.82
N GLU A 1116 3.95 -9.07 -21.39
CA GLU A 1116 3.95 -10.39 -20.77
C GLU A 1116 4.84 -10.35 -19.52
N LEU A 1117 4.22 -10.34 -18.35
CA LEU A 1117 4.90 -10.31 -17.07
C LEU A 1117 5.49 -11.70 -16.77
N GLN A 1118 6.74 -11.72 -16.32
CA GLN A 1118 7.41 -12.97 -16.00
C GLN A 1118 7.13 -13.37 -14.55
N PRO A 1119 6.87 -14.67 -14.27
CA PRO A 1119 6.72 -15.15 -12.91
C PRO A 1119 8.04 -15.05 -12.15
N ASN A 1120 7.95 -15.02 -10.82
CA ASN A 1120 9.15 -15.03 -9.99
C ASN A 1120 9.74 -16.44 -9.97
N GLU A 1121 10.97 -16.60 -10.47
CA GLU A 1121 11.74 -17.82 -10.23
C GLU A 1121 12.29 -17.80 -8.80
N VAL A 1122 12.01 -18.86 -8.04
CA VAL A 1122 12.53 -19.05 -6.69
C VAL A 1122 13.92 -19.68 -6.77
N ASP A 1123 14.93 -19.01 -6.22
CA ASP A 1123 16.26 -19.58 -6.06
C ASP A 1123 16.21 -20.70 -5.02
N LYS A 1124 16.36 -21.94 -5.48
CA LYS A 1124 16.32 -23.14 -4.62
C LYS A 1124 17.46 -23.17 -3.61
N GLU A 1125 18.59 -22.52 -3.90
CA GLU A 1125 19.73 -22.47 -2.97
C GLU A 1125 19.47 -21.54 -1.77
N ARG A 1126 18.53 -20.60 -1.92
CA ARG A 1126 18.03 -19.70 -0.86
C ARG A 1126 16.73 -20.21 -0.22
N ASP A 1127 16.08 -21.23 -0.78
CA ASP A 1127 14.87 -21.85 -0.23
C ASP A 1127 15.21 -23.04 0.69
N PRO A 1128 15.11 -22.90 2.03
CA PRO A 1128 15.41 -24.00 2.95
C PRO A 1128 14.46 -25.20 2.81
N PHE A 1129 13.23 -25.00 2.33
CA PHE A 1129 12.17 -26.02 2.34
C PHE A 1129 11.93 -26.67 0.98
N CYS A 1130 12.85 -26.50 0.02
CA CYS A 1130 12.77 -27.18 -1.29
C CYS A 1130 13.29 -28.63 -1.27
N GLY A 1131 13.88 -29.06 -0.15
CA GLY A 1131 14.33 -30.43 0.10
C GLY A 1131 15.72 -30.81 -0.42
N ILE A 1132 16.51 -29.84 -0.88
CA ILE A 1132 17.88 -30.07 -1.40
C ILE A 1132 18.99 -29.84 -0.34
N HIS A 1133 18.64 -29.41 0.87
CA HIS A 1133 19.59 -28.96 1.90
C HIS A 1133 19.93 -30.01 2.95
#